data_AF-A0A352XLZ9-F1
#
_entry.id   AF-A0A352XLZ9-F1
#
_cell.length_a   1.000
_cell.length_b   1.000
_cell.length_c   1.000
_cell.angle_alpha   90.00
_cell.angle_beta   90.00
_cell.angle_gamma   90.00
#
_symmetry.space_group_name_H-M   'P 1'
#
loop_
_entity.id
_entity.type
_entity.pdbx_description
1 polymer ?
#
loop_
_entity_poly.entity_id
_entity_poly.type
_entity_poly.pdbx_seq_one_letter_code
_entity_poly.pdbx_strand_id
1 'polypeptide(L)'
;MIPGVGRLRFLRPGTDALLGPLIDVFAAFAIADQSVDDDEADLILDLLRAAFPEVDHGWLARRLQRSVRSPRSLEALAAELHERLDDVGKLALAFQLWALVDAAGRSAPLRETFDGFMRRLGRPDYGQEILREMAEDDEMVLTGNFERVTFGDSKADVILPPQAAEHRFRVYRVGDLMMLRNTGVMPVWVRGRSLESGSFLRMREGQALVVPGWTLLHEDLVHFLNVKKTGLMPRMHIAASDKGITVERARTRQSLAVLRFGLQVEVEAYRACDLQVGQAQGLDVGQVVKCNHHTRLIDPDGATVDLEALRKQAIKAGGRFRIDNKRKRFRVSNDPSALGKGDLLISAGLAPRVVLEMRYVPEESAGYVEVIAADGPVTVGEHALRGVTRLDEGALIRISPRQALRCRFSESLIDEERQVIESLKIEDLIHDFTPQVRALDNLSFMVKRGEMMCIIGPSGSGKSTLLAALSGQLEPTRGHVRLNGTSLYRNRAELVRLIARMAQEEALFPLLTVREHLRHAASIRRPVQSAADRERRIDLVLADLGLQGLSHRLVGAAGEKALSGGERSRLNLGLDLLSAAEVFLFDEPISGLSSKDSEHVAETLRAMSRDKIVICSLHRPGAQVLRLFDKVLLLDSGGRMAYYGSPHE
;
A
#
# COMPACT_ATOMS: atom_id res chain seq x y z
N MET A 1 -44.41 10.58 12.63
CA MET A 1 -43.06 11.10 12.35
C MET A 1 -42.14 10.64 13.46
N ILE A 2 -41.20 9.73 13.16
CA ILE A 2 -40.26 9.20 14.17
C ILE A 2 -39.07 10.18 14.29
N PRO A 3 -38.68 10.65 15.49
CA PRO A 3 -37.50 11.47 15.69
C PRO A 3 -36.24 10.62 15.43
N GLY A 4 -35.35 11.10 14.56
CA GLY A 4 -34.15 10.35 14.15
C GLY A 4 -33.79 10.48 12.66
N VAL A 5 -34.66 11.11 11.86
CA VAL A 5 -34.38 11.41 10.45
C VAL A 5 -33.61 12.75 10.35
N GLY A 6 -32.38 12.76 10.88
CA GLY A 6 -31.40 13.78 10.52
C GLY A 6 -30.92 13.50 9.10
N ARG A 7 -31.09 14.47 8.19
CA ARG A 7 -30.74 14.40 6.77
C ARG A 7 -29.36 13.76 6.55
N LEU A 8 -29.33 12.49 6.15
CA LEU A 8 -28.16 11.83 5.59
C LEU A 8 -27.90 12.46 4.21
N ARG A 9 -26.91 13.35 4.15
CA ARG A 9 -26.54 14.05 2.92
C ARG A 9 -25.02 14.19 2.84
N PHE A 10 -24.27 13.08 2.95
CA PHE A 10 -22.81 13.10 2.83
C PHE A 10 -22.23 11.74 2.39
N LEU A 11 -22.38 11.40 1.11
CA LEU A 11 -21.29 10.79 0.35
C LEU A 11 -21.02 11.69 -0.88
N ARG A 12 -19.83 11.57 -1.47
CA ARG A 12 -19.36 12.41 -2.60
C ARG A 12 -20.42 12.49 -3.72
N PRO A 13 -20.43 13.55 -4.56
CA PRO A 13 -21.10 13.48 -5.87
C PRO A 13 -20.51 12.30 -6.65
N GLY A 14 -21.31 11.24 -6.85
CA GLY A 14 -20.93 10.02 -7.56
C GLY A 14 -20.89 8.75 -6.70
N THR A 15 -20.28 8.78 -5.51
CA THR A 15 -20.17 7.58 -4.63
C THR A 15 -21.46 7.33 -3.83
N ASP A 16 -22.22 8.40 -3.51
CA ASP A 16 -23.56 8.31 -2.88
C ASP A 16 -24.60 7.61 -3.80
N ALA A 17 -24.42 7.76 -5.12
CA ALA A 17 -25.38 7.28 -6.11
C ALA A 17 -25.27 5.76 -6.39
N LEU A 18 -24.15 5.12 -6.06
CA LEU A 18 -23.91 3.70 -6.36
C LEU A 18 -24.13 2.80 -5.15
N LEU A 19 -23.95 3.30 -3.92
CA LEU A 19 -24.10 2.53 -2.68
C LEU A 19 -25.49 1.89 -2.56
N GLY A 20 -26.55 2.68 -2.75
CA GLY A 20 -27.93 2.18 -2.67
C GLY A 20 -28.20 1.06 -3.70
N PRO A 21 -28.01 1.32 -5.00
CA PRO A 21 -28.20 0.31 -6.04
C PRO A 21 -27.35 -0.95 -5.85
N LEU A 22 -26.09 -0.84 -5.40
CA LEU A 22 -25.23 -2.01 -5.17
C LEU A 22 -25.73 -2.86 -3.98
N ILE A 23 -26.12 -2.24 -2.86
CA ILE A 23 -26.75 -2.97 -1.75
C ILE A 23 -28.03 -3.66 -2.22
N ASP A 24 -28.86 -2.97 -3.00
CA ASP A 24 -30.10 -3.52 -3.51
C ASP A 24 -29.86 -4.70 -4.48
N VAL A 25 -28.80 -4.66 -5.29
CA VAL A 25 -28.39 -5.78 -6.16
C VAL A 25 -27.95 -6.98 -5.34
N PHE A 26 -27.05 -6.81 -4.36
CA PHE A 26 -26.63 -7.94 -3.53
C PHE A 26 -27.81 -8.54 -2.76
N ALA A 27 -28.69 -7.69 -2.20
CA ALA A 27 -29.90 -8.16 -1.53
C ALA A 27 -30.86 -8.91 -2.46
N ALA A 28 -31.07 -8.41 -3.67
CA ALA A 28 -31.95 -9.04 -4.65
C ALA A 28 -31.39 -10.36 -5.18
N PHE A 29 -30.07 -10.49 -5.30
CA PHE A 29 -29.41 -11.77 -5.61
C PHE A 29 -29.50 -12.76 -4.47
N ALA A 30 -29.29 -12.32 -3.22
CA ALA A 30 -29.33 -13.18 -2.04
C ALA A 30 -30.68 -13.88 -1.89
N ILE A 31 -31.79 -13.18 -2.12
CA ILE A 31 -33.13 -13.76 -1.98
C ILE A 31 -33.67 -14.40 -3.27
N ALA A 32 -32.87 -14.46 -4.33
CA ALA A 32 -33.37 -14.88 -5.65
C ALA A 32 -33.81 -16.36 -5.68
N ASP A 33 -33.33 -17.18 -4.75
CA ASP A 33 -33.77 -18.55 -4.54
C ASP A 33 -34.77 -18.73 -3.36
N GLN A 34 -35.24 -17.62 -2.79
CA GLN A 34 -36.21 -17.55 -1.68
C GLN A 34 -35.69 -18.03 -0.31
N SER A 35 -34.39 -18.25 -0.15
CA SER A 35 -33.72 -18.46 1.14
C SER A 35 -32.51 -17.53 1.26
N VAL A 36 -32.11 -17.18 2.48
CA VAL A 36 -30.81 -16.55 2.74
C VAL A 36 -30.24 -17.27 3.93
N ASP A 37 -29.09 -17.93 3.76
CA ASP A 37 -28.39 -18.53 4.88
C ASP A 37 -27.45 -17.52 5.58
N ASP A 38 -26.93 -17.92 6.75
CA ASP A 38 -26.06 -17.05 7.54
C ASP A 38 -24.72 -16.77 6.83
N ASP A 39 -24.22 -17.72 6.02
CA ASP A 39 -22.94 -17.60 5.31
C ASP A 39 -23.02 -16.60 4.15
N GLU A 40 -24.14 -16.60 3.39
CA GLU A 40 -24.45 -15.61 2.37
C GLU A 40 -24.61 -14.22 2.96
N ALA A 41 -25.34 -14.09 4.08
CA ALA A 41 -25.52 -12.80 4.75
C ALA A 41 -24.18 -12.22 5.22
N ASP A 42 -23.30 -13.04 5.80
CA ASP A 42 -21.96 -12.64 6.20
C ASP A 42 -21.08 -12.30 5.00
N LEU A 43 -21.15 -13.05 3.89
CA LEU A 43 -20.43 -12.76 2.66
C LEU A 43 -20.87 -11.42 2.06
N ILE A 44 -22.17 -11.13 1.99
CA ILE A 44 -22.70 -9.85 1.49
C ILE A 44 -22.21 -8.69 2.34
N LEU A 45 -22.27 -8.83 3.67
CA LEU A 45 -21.77 -7.81 4.58
C LEU A 45 -20.26 -7.61 4.41
N ASP A 46 -19.48 -8.68 4.26
CA ASP A 46 -18.05 -8.60 4.06
C ASP A 46 -17.67 -7.98 2.70
N LEU A 47 -18.44 -8.23 1.64
CA LEU A 47 -18.31 -7.60 0.33
C LEU A 47 -18.65 -6.10 0.40
N LEU A 48 -19.80 -5.75 0.99
CA LEU A 48 -20.27 -4.37 1.11
C LEU A 48 -19.36 -3.51 2.00
N ARG A 49 -18.94 -4.02 3.16
CA ARG A 49 -17.99 -3.32 4.05
C ARG A 49 -16.68 -3.02 3.35
N ALA A 50 -16.27 -3.88 2.41
CA ALA A 50 -15.03 -3.70 1.67
C ALA A 50 -15.19 -2.81 0.44
N ALA A 51 -16.38 -2.73 -0.14
CA ALA A 51 -16.69 -1.76 -1.19
C ALA A 51 -16.88 -0.34 -0.62
N PHE A 52 -17.33 -0.24 0.63
CA PHE A 52 -17.66 1.03 1.30
C PHE A 52 -17.13 1.07 2.74
N PRO A 53 -15.80 1.08 2.95
CA PRO A 53 -15.20 1.06 4.28
C PRO A 53 -15.54 2.31 5.12
N GLU A 54 -15.87 3.42 4.48
CA GLU A 54 -16.27 4.68 5.10
C GLU A 54 -17.69 4.68 5.68
N VAL A 55 -18.50 3.65 5.40
CA VAL A 55 -19.91 3.59 5.81
C VAL A 55 -20.05 2.90 7.17
N ASP A 56 -20.82 3.51 8.07
CA ASP A 56 -21.15 2.96 9.38
C ASP A 56 -21.72 1.53 9.26
N HIS A 57 -21.11 0.58 9.99
CA HIS A 57 -21.48 -0.84 9.93
C HIS A 57 -22.92 -1.11 10.37
N GLY A 58 -23.40 -0.41 11.40
CA GLY A 58 -24.77 -0.57 11.89
C GLY A 58 -25.79 -0.03 10.90
N TRP A 59 -25.49 1.08 10.22
CA TRP A 59 -26.28 1.60 9.12
C TRP A 59 -26.32 0.63 7.94
N LEU A 60 -25.17 0.11 7.52
CA LEU A 60 -25.05 -0.81 6.38
C LEU A 60 -25.91 -2.06 6.58
N ALA A 61 -25.81 -2.68 7.76
CA ALA A 61 -26.62 -3.85 8.12
C ALA A 61 -28.13 -3.53 8.10
N ARG A 62 -28.54 -2.38 8.66
CA ARG A 62 -29.95 -1.95 8.64
C ARG A 62 -30.45 -1.64 7.22
N ARG A 63 -29.61 -1.07 6.36
CA ARG A 63 -29.94 -0.78 4.97
C ARG A 63 -30.09 -2.06 4.16
N LEU A 64 -29.18 -3.02 4.33
CA LEU A 64 -29.26 -4.34 3.71
C LEU A 64 -30.53 -5.09 4.15
N GLN A 65 -30.83 -5.13 5.44
CA GLN A 65 -32.07 -5.73 5.96
C GLN A 65 -33.33 -5.11 5.34
N ARG A 66 -33.34 -3.80 5.10
CA ARG A 66 -34.46 -3.14 4.39
C ARG A 66 -34.54 -3.57 2.92
N SER A 67 -33.41 -3.68 2.22
CA SER A 67 -33.37 -4.17 0.84
C SER A 67 -33.87 -5.60 0.73
N VAL A 68 -33.46 -6.49 1.64
CA VAL A 68 -33.90 -7.90 1.68
C VAL A 68 -35.41 -8.00 1.91
N ARG A 69 -35.98 -7.15 2.78
CA ARG A 69 -37.44 -7.11 3.05
C ARG A 69 -38.26 -6.49 1.91
N SER A 70 -37.65 -5.69 1.05
CA SER A 70 -38.32 -4.96 -0.02
C SER A 70 -37.39 -4.86 -1.23
N PRO A 71 -37.14 -6.00 -1.88
CA PRO A 71 -36.17 -6.09 -2.97
C PRO A 71 -36.65 -5.33 -4.20
N ARG A 72 -35.71 -4.69 -4.88
CA ARG A 72 -35.95 -4.10 -6.19
C ARG A 72 -35.75 -5.18 -7.26
N SER A 73 -36.37 -5.00 -8.43
CA SER A 73 -36.15 -5.94 -9.54
C SER A 73 -34.71 -5.86 -10.04
N LEU A 74 -34.10 -7.02 -10.28
CA LEU A 74 -32.76 -7.12 -10.86
C LEU A 74 -32.68 -6.44 -12.24
N GLU A 75 -33.79 -6.43 -12.98
CA GLU A 75 -33.87 -5.74 -14.28
C GLU A 75 -33.72 -4.22 -14.15
N ALA A 76 -34.45 -3.60 -13.21
CA ALA A 76 -34.36 -2.16 -12.99
C ALA A 76 -32.99 -1.77 -12.43
N LEU A 77 -32.43 -2.61 -11.56
CA LEU A 77 -31.10 -2.40 -10.99
C LEU A 77 -29.99 -2.54 -12.06
N ALA A 78 -30.08 -3.53 -12.95
CA ALA A 78 -29.13 -3.69 -14.05
C ALA A 78 -29.13 -2.48 -14.98
N ALA A 79 -30.31 -1.96 -15.33
CA ALA A 79 -30.44 -0.76 -16.16
C ALA A 79 -29.86 0.49 -15.46
N GLU A 80 -30.14 0.67 -14.16
CA GLU A 80 -29.58 1.78 -13.38
C GLU A 80 -28.04 1.70 -13.29
N LEU A 81 -27.48 0.51 -13.13
CA LEU A 81 -26.03 0.30 -13.03
C LEU A 81 -25.32 0.33 -14.39
N HIS A 82 -26.00 -0.02 -15.48
CA HIS A 82 -25.43 0.04 -16.83
C HIS A 82 -24.88 1.42 -17.17
N GLU A 83 -25.63 2.46 -16.82
CA GLU A 83 -25.28 3.87 -17.07
C GLU A 83 -24.25 4.43 -16.08
N ARG A 84 -24.14 3.82 -14.89
CA ARG A 84 -23.35 4.38 -13.78
C ARG A 84 -22.01 3.68 -13.55
N LEU A 85 -21.85 2.45 -14.00
CA LEU A 85 -20.62 1.69 -13.90
C LEU A 85 -19.85 1.73 -15.22
N ASP A 86 -18.54 1.96 -15.11
CA ASP A 86 -17.60 1.69 -16.19
C ASP A 86 -17.37 0.18 -16.34
N ASP A 87 -16.58 -0.21 -17.32
CA ASP A 87 -16.37 -1.63 -17.66
C ASP A 87 -15.67 -2.40 -16.53
N VAL A 88 -14.70 -1.76 -15.87
CA VAL A 88 -14.01 -2.33 -14.72
C VAL A 88 -14.98 -2.53 -13.55
N GLY A 89 -15.84 -1.55 -13.27
CA GLY A 89 -16.87 -1.64 -12.25
C GLY A 89 -17.92 -2.71 -12.54
N LYS A 90 -18.35 -2.83 -13.81
CA LYS A 90 -19.28 -3.89 -14.25
C LYS A 90 -18.67 -5.28 -14.05
N LEU A 91 -17.41 -5.46 -14.42
CA LEU A 91 -16.71 -6.73 -14.26
C LEU A 91 -16.45 -7.07 -12.79
N ALA A 92 -16.05 -6.09 -11.97
CA ALA A 92 -15.85 -6.27 -10.54
C ALA A 92 -17.16 -6.67 -9.83
N LEU A 93 -18.27 -6.02 -10.19
CA LEU A 93 -19.60 -6.40 -9.70
C LEU A 93 -19.95 -7.84 -10.11
N ALA A 94 -19.68 -8.23 -11.35
CA ALA A 94 -19.94 -9.57 -11.85
C ALA A 94 -19.21 -10.64 -11.02
N PHE A 95 -17.93 -10.43 -10.70
CA PHE A 95 -17.16 -11.32 -9.83
C PHE A 95 -17.74 -11.44 -8.42
N GLN A 96 -18.18 -10.32 -7.84
CA GLN A 96 -18.77 -10.30 -6.50
C GLN A 96 -20.14 -10.98 -6.47
N LEU A 97 -20.97 -10.76 -7.50
CA LEU A 97 -22.24 -11.44 -7.65
C LEU A 97 -22.05 -12.95 -7.84
N TRP A 98 -21.04 -13.36 -8.60
CA TRP A 98 -20.74 -14.77 -8.77
C TRP A 98 -20.35 -15.45 -7.45
N ALA A 99 -19.60 -14.78 -6.58
CA ALA A 99 -19.29 -15.33 -5.25
C ALA A 99 -20.56 -15.63 -4.44
N LEU A 100 -21.64 -14.84 -4.61
CA LEU A 100 -22.93 -15.15 -4.00
C LEU A 100 -23.60 -16.37 -4.65
N VAL A 101 -23.58 -16.45 -5.98
CA VAL A 101 -24.13 -17.61 -6.71
C VAL A 101 -23.44 -18.92 -6.31
N ASP A 102 -22.13 -18.87 -6.03
CA ASP A 102 -21.37 -20.03 -5.58
C ASP A 102 -21.64 -20.38 -4.11
N ALA A 103 -21.75 -19.37 -3.23
CA ALA A 103 -22.11 -19.55 -1.82
C ALA A 103 -23.48 -20.25 -1.66
N ALA A 104 -24.44 -19.89 -2.51
CA ALA A 104 -25.79 -20.49 -2.60
C ALA A 104 -25.84 -21.94 -3.16
N GLY A 105 -24.73 -22.69 -3.08
CA GLY A 105 -24.67 -24.07 -3.53
C GLY A 105 -24.80 -24.26 -5.06
N ARG A 106 -24.49 -23.23 -5.86
CA ARG A 106 -24.46 -23.28 -7.33
C ARG A 106 -25.81 -23.63 -7.98
N SER A 107 -26.92 -23.14 -7.43
CA SER A 107 -28.25 -23.43 -7.99
C SER A 107 -28.35 -22.99 -9.46
N ALA A 108 -28.90 -23.85 -10.33
CA ALA A 108 -29.12 -23.53 -11.74
C ALA A 108 -29.94 -22.23 -11.95
N PRO A 109 -30.98 -21.94 -11.14
CA PRO A 109 -31.73 -20.68 -11.22
C PRO A 109 -30.87 -19.43 -10.96
N LEU A 110 -29.93 -19.47 -10.00
CA LEU A 110 -29.06 -18.33 -9.72
C LEU A 110 -28.04 -18.08 -10.84
N ARG A 111 -27.58 -19.13 -11.51
CA ARG A 111 -26.72 -19.01 -12.71
C ARG A 111 -27.45 -18.35 -13.88
N GLU A 112 -28.70 -18.73 -14.13
CA GLU A 112 -29.54 -18.09 -15.14
C GLU A 112 -29.85 -16.63 -14.78
N THR A 113 -30.10 -16.37 -13.51
CA THR A 113 -30.29 -15.01 -12.97
C THR A 113 -29.05 -14.15 -13.21
N PHE A 114 -27.86 -14.70 -12.95
CA PHE A 114 -26.59 -14.04 -13.23
C PHE A 114 -26.39 -13.73 -14.72
N ASP A 115 -26.58 -14.70 -15.61
CA ASP A 115 -26.45 -14.48 -17.06
C ASP A 115 -27.46 -13.42 -17.56
N GLY A 116 -28.71 -13.51 -17.10
CA GLY A 116 -29.76 -12.55 -17.40
C GLY A 116 -29.45 -11.14 -16.89
N PHE A 117 -28.83 -11.02 -15.72
CA PHE A 117 -28.38 -9.74 -15.18
C PHE A 117 -27.24 -9.16 -16.01
N MET A 118 -26.22 -9.96 -16.37
CA MET A 118 -25.06 -9.51 -17.15
C MET A 118 -25.42 -9.03 -18.56
N ARG A 119 -26.38 -9.70 -19.21
CA ARG A 119 -26.97 -9.22 -20.49
C ARG A 119 -27.58 -7.83 -20.35
N ARG A 120 -28.35 -7.59 -19.30
CA ARG A 120 -29.01 -6.30 -19.03
C ARG A 120 -28.03 -5.22 -18.55
N LEU A 121 -26.94 -5.62 -17.88
CA LEU A 121 -25.82 -4.75 -17.52
C LEU A 121 -25.00 -4.33 -18.76
N GLY A 122 -25.29 -4.89 -19.94
CA GLY A 122 -24.65 -4.57 -21.21
C GLY A 122 -23.25 -5.18 -21.37
N ARG A 123 -22.94 -6.23 -20.59
CA ARG A 123 -21.69 -6.99 -20.67
C ARG A 123 -21.94 -8.51 -20.61
N PRO A 124 -22.71 -9.06 -21.58
CA PRO A 124 -22.94 -10.50 -21.65
C PRO A 124 -21.66 -11.31 -21.87
N ASP A 125 -20.69 -10.73 -22.56
CA ASP A 125 -19.34 -11.26 -22.76
C ASP A 125 -18.62 -11.52 -21.43
N TYR A 126 -18.68 -10.56 -20.49
CA TYR A 126 -18.08 -10.73 -19.16
C TYR A 126 -18.78 -11.83 -18.36
N GLY A 127 -20.12 -11.88 -18.43
CA GLY A 127 -20.90 -12.92 -17.77
C GLY A 127 -20.54 -14.32 -18.26
N GLN A 128 -20.45 -14.50 -19.59
CA GLN A 128 -20.10 -15.78 -20.21
C GLN A 128 -18.66 -16.20 -19.92
N GLU A 129 -17.71 -15.27 -19.93
CA GLU A 129 -16.32 -15.57 -19.59
C GLU A 129 -16.18 -16.00 -18.12
N ILE A 130 -16.86 -15.33 -17.19
CA ILE A 130 -16.92 -15.75 -15.78
C ILE A 130 -17.56 -17.13 -15.67
N LEU A 131 -18.72 -17.37 -16.29
CA LEU A 131 -19.40 -18.67 -16.21
C LEU A 131 -18.50 -19.83 -16.66
N ARG A 132 -17.75 -19.65 -17.75
CA ARG A 132 -16.81 -20.66 -18.26
C ARG A 132 -15.58 -20.84 -17.35
N GLU A 133 -14.98 -19.74 -16.89
CA GLU A 133 -13.88 -19.79 -15.93
C GLU A 133 -14.28 -20.57 -14.67
N MET A 134 -15.51 -20.35 -14.20
CA MET A 134 -16.01 -20.92 -12.95
C MET A 134 -16.45 -22.38 -13.09
N ALA A 135 -16.72 -22.82 -14.32
CA ALA A 135 -16.84 -24.23 -14.70
C ALA A 135 -15.49 -24.96 -14.77
N GLU A 136 -14.37 -24.27 -14.49
CA GLU A 136 -13.01 -24.82 -14.50
C GLU A 136 -12.58 -25.38 -15.86
N ASP A 137 -13.01 -24.72 -16.93
CA ASP A 137 -12.55 -25.02 -18.28
C ASP A 137 -11.06 -24.61 -18.44
N ASP A 138 -10.17 -25.56 -18.19
CA ASP A 138 -8.71 -25.38 -18.24
C ASP A 138 -8.19 -25.07 -19.66
N GLU A 139 -8.97 -25.36 -20.71
CA GLU A 139 -8.64 -25.02 -22.10
C GLU A 139 -9.10 -23.61 -22.50
N MET A 140 -9.83 -22.92 -21.62
CA MET A 140 -10.34 -21.59 -21.91
C MET A 140 -9.22 -20.55 -22.06
N VAL A 141 -9.19 -19.91 -23.23
CA VAL A 141 -8.40 -18.71 -23.46
C VAL A 141 -9.16 -17.51 -22.93
N LEU A 142 -8.65 -16.91 -21.85
CA LEU A 142 -9.15 -15.64 -21.33
C LEU A 142 -9.03 -14.55 -22.39
N THR A 143 -10.08 -13.75 -22.55
CA THR A 143 -10.12 -12.60 -23.46
C THR A 143 -9.28 -11.42 -22.96
N GLY A 144 -8.84 -11.48 -21.69
CA GLY A 144 -8.02 -10.46 -21.04
C GLY A 144 -8.82 -9.43 -20.25
N ASN A 145 -10.13 -9.61 -20.10
CA ASN A 145 -10.99 -8.71 -19.34
C ASN A 145 -10.61 -8.64 -17.84
N PHE A 146 -10.19 -9.76 -17.27
CA PHE A 146 -9.65 -9.84 -15.91
C PHE A 146 -8.33 -10.59 -15.87
N GLU A 147 -7.58 -10.39 -14.79
CA GLU A 147 -6.32 -11.06 -14.58
C GLU A 147 -6.51 -12.31 -13.72
N ARG A 148 -5.76 -13.38 -14.02
CA ARG A 148 -5.80 -14.65 -13.29
C ARG A 148 -4.41 -15.26 -13.13
N VAL A 149 -4.07 -15.70 -11.92
CA VAL A 149 -2.91 -16.58 -11.67
C VAL A 149 -3.39 -17.85 -10.97
N THR A 150 -2.92 -19.00 -11.43
CA THR A 150 -3.21 -20.32 -10.84
C THR A 150 -2.03 -20.80 -9.98
N PHE A 151 -2.36 -21.41 -8.84
CA PHE A 151 -1.40 -21.99 -7.91
C PHE A 151 -1.74 -23.46 -7.69
N GLY A 152 -0.74 -24.34 -7.77
CA GLY A 152 -0.97 -25.77 -7.65
C GLY A 152 0.24 -26.60 -8.05
N ASP A 153 -0.01 -27.65 -8.83
CA ASP A 153 1.01 -28.58 -9.33
C ASP A 153 1.72 -28.05 -10.60
N SER A 154 2.38 -28.95 -11.33
CA SER A 154 3.15 -28.63 -12.53
C SER A 154 2.34 -28.01 -13.68
N LYS A 155 1.01 -28.05 -13.63
CA LYS A 155 0.13 -27.40 -14.63
C LYS A 155 -0.23 -25.96 -14.25
N ALA A 156 0.04 -25.54 -13.02
CA ALA A 156 -0.27 -24.20 -12.55
C ALA A 156 0.76 -23.16 -13.02
N ASP A 157 0.37 -21.88 -13.02
CA ASP A 157 1.30 -20.77 -13.27
C ASP A 157 2.41 -20.74 -12.21
N VAL A 158 2.04 -20.95 -10.94
CA VAL A 158 2.95 -20.97 -9.79
C VAL A 158 2.84 -22.31 -9.07
N ILE A 159 3.97 -23.02 -8.98
CA ILE A 159 4.03 -24.34 -8.34
C ILE A 159 4.15 -24.18 -6.82
N LEU A 160 3.26 -24.86 -6.09
CA LEU A 160 3.26 -24.91 -4.63
C LEU A 160 4.35 -25.84 -4.08
N PRO A 161 4.79 -25.65 -2.82
CA PRO A 161 5.73 -26.55 -2.18
C PRO A 161 5.21 -28.00 -2.13
N PRO A 162 6.10 -29.01 -2.05
CA PRO A 162 5.69 -30.41 -1.94
C PRO A 162 4.73 -30.68 -0.78
N GLN A 163 4.85 -29.95 0.35
CA GLN A 163 3.94 -30.08 1.50
C GLN A 163 2.51 -29.64 1.18
N ALA A 164 2.32 -28.83 0.15
CA ALA A 164 1.04 -28.32 -0.31
C ALA A 164 0.62 -28.95 -1.67
N ALA A 165 1.13 -30.13 -2.01
CA ALA A 165 0.87 -30.78 -3.30
C ALA A 165 -0.63 -31.03 -3.60
N GLU A 166 -1.45 -31.19 -2.56
CA GLU A 166 -2.91 -31.39 -2.67
C GLU A 166 -3.73 -30.08 -2.65
N HIS A 167 -3.06 -28.93 -2.49
CA HIS A 167 -3.72 -27.63 -2.50
C HIS A 167 -3.71 -27.06 -3.92
N ARG A 168 -4.80 -26.40 -4.32
CA ARG A 168 -4.87 -25.64 -5.56
C ARG A 168 -5.77 -24.44 -5.37
N PHE A 169 -5.39 -23.30 -5.90
CA PHE A 169 -6.22 -22.10 -5.84
C PHE A 169 -5.96 -21.17 -7.01
N ARG A 170 -6.93 -20.32 -7.30
CA ARG A 170 -6.85 -19.29 -8.34
C ARG A 170 -7.01 -17.91 -7.71
N VAL A 171 -6.22 -16.96 -8.17
CA VAL A 171 -6.29 -15.56 -7.76
C VAL A 171 -6.70 -14.73 -8.97
N TYR A 172 -7.74 -13.93 -8.79
CA TYR A 172 -8.31 -13.05 -9.79
C TYR A 172 -8.11 -11.59 -9.38
N ARG A 173 -7.84 -10.71 -10.35
CA ARG A 173 -7.80 -9.26 -10.13
C ARG A 173 -8.59 -8.49 -11.18
N VAL A 174 -9.45 -7.59 -10.70
CA VAL A 174 -10.25 -6.64 -11.50
C VAL A 174 -10.17 -5.26 -10.83
N GLY A 175 -9.38 -4.35 -11.40
CA GLY A 175 -9.07 -3.08 -10.72
C GLY A 175 -8.48 -3.35 -9.33
N ASP A 176 -9.10 -2.79 -8.30
CA ASP A 176 -8.71 -2.95 -6.88
C ASP A 176 -9.33 -4.20 -6.22
N LEU A 177 -10.22 -4.92 -6.91
CA LEU A 177 -10.79 -6.16 -6.41
C LEU A 177 -9.80 -7.31 -6.64
N MET A 178 -9.38 -7.96 -5.55
CA MET A 178 -8.67 -9.23 -5.59
C MET A 178 -9.53 -10.34 -4.97
N MET A 179 -9.74 -11.42 -5.70
CA MET A 179 -10.50 -12.57 -5.25
C MET A 179 -9.66 -13.83 -5.32
N LEU A 180 -9.79 -14.65 -4.30
CA LEU A 180 -9.20 -15.97 -4.17
C LEU A 180 -10.31 -17.00 -4.29
N ARG A 181 -10.08 -18.05 -5.07
CA ARG A 181 -10.94 -19.23 -5.12
C ARG A 181 -10.12 -20.46 -4.78
N ASN A 182 -10.58 -21.27 -3.84
CA ASN A 182 -10.00 -22.59 -3.63
C ASN A 182 -10.52 -23.53 -4.72
N THR A 183 -9.63 -24.08 -5.55
CA THR A 183 -9.96 -25.05 -6.61
C THR A 183 -9.37 -26.42 -6.31
N GLY A 184 -8.80 -26.60 -5.12
CA GLY A 184 -8.26 -27.86 -4.62
C GLY A 184 -9.25 -28.57 -3.72
N VAL A 185 -8.87 -29.76 -3.28
CA VAL A 185 -9.66 -30.54 -2.32
C VAL A 185 -9.38 -30.09 -0.89
N MET A 186 -8.14 -29.68 -0.61
CA MET A 186 -7.72 -29.23 0.72
C MET A 186 -8.08 -27.76 0.97
N PRO A 187 -8.48 -27.40 2.20
CA PRO A 187 -8.79 -26.02 2.55
C PRO A 187 -7.53 -25.13 2.53
N VAL A 188 -7.74 -23.84 2.27
CA VAL A 188 -6.68 -22.82 2.34
C VAL A 188 -7.01 -21.78 3.40
N TRP A 189 -6.02 -21.25 4.12
CA TRP A 189 -6.28 -20.39 5.28
C TRP A 189 -6.00 -18.92 4.98
N VAL A 190 -6.95 -18.03 5.31
CA VAL A 190 -6.79 -16.57 5.23
C VAL A 190 -7.25 -15.92 6.53
N ARG A 191 -6.34 -15.21 7.23
CA ARG A 191 -6.62 -14.58 8.55
C ARG A 191 -7.24 -15.54 9.58
N GLY A 192 -6.86 -16.81 9.56
CA GLY A 192 -7.42 -17.82 10.47
C GLY A 192 -8.81 -18.34 10.10
N ARG A 193 -9.39 -17.91 8.97
CA ARG A 193 -10.57 -18.54 8.37
C ARG A 193 -10.14 -19.60 7.36
N SER A 194 -10.79 -20.76 7.39
CA SER A 194 -10.66 -21.80 6.36
C SER A 194 -11.45 -21.39 5.13
N LEU A 195 -10.88 -21.56 3.95
CA LEU A 195 -11.55 -21.43 2.66
C LEU A 195 -11.69 -22.81 2.05
N GLU A 196 -12.92 -23.33 2.08
CA GLU A 196 -13.26 -24.67 1.60
C GLU A 196 -13.21 -24.78 0.07
N SER A 197 -13.18 -26.01 -0.43
CA SER A 197 -13.13 -26.30 -1.87
C SER A 197 -14.28 -25.61 -2.62
N GLY A 198 -13.96 -25.01 -3.76
CA GLY A 198 -14.90 -24.26 -4.59
C GLY A 198 -15.14 -22.81 -4.16
N SER A 199 -14.99 -22.53 -2.86
CA SER A 199 -15.40 -21.27 -2.23
C SER A 199 -14.51 -20.07 -2.59
N PHE A 200 -15.06 -18.87 -2.44
CA PHE A 200 -14.39 -17.60 -2.71
C PHE A 200 -14.11 -16.78 -1.46
N LEU A 201 -13.04 -16.00 -1.52
CA LEU A 201 -12.73 -14.99 -0.52
C LEU A 201 -12.11 -13.76 -1.19
N ARG A 202 -12.52 -12.56 -0.75
CA ARG A 202 -11.87 -11.32 -1.16
C ARG A 202 -10.58 -11.12 -0.38
N MET A 203 -9.45 -11.10 -1.07
CA MET A 203 -8.15 -10.81 -0.49
C MET A 203 -7.98 -9.29 -0.32
N ARG A 204 -7.42 -8.85 0.81
CA ARG A 204 -7.16 -7.43 1.11
C ARG A 204 -5.68 -7.20 1.41
N GLU A 205 -5.23 -5.96 1.27
CA GLU A 205 -3.86 -5.56 1.59
C GLU A 205 -3.47 -5.95 3.04
N GLY A 206 -2.23 -6.43 3.20
CA GLY A 206 -1.72 -6.95 4.47
C GLY A 206 -2.31 -8.29 4.94
N GLN A 207 -3.28 -8.88 4.23
CA GLN A 207 -3.72 -10.24 4.54
C GLN A 207 -2.69 -11.28 4.08
N ALA A 208 -2.64 -12.38 4.82
CA ALA A 208 -1.79 -13.53 4.53
C ALA A 208 -2.65 -14.75 4.18
N LEU A 209 -2.30 -15.38 3.06
CA LEU A 209 -2.74 -16.69 2.63
C LEU A 209 -1.73 -17.72 3.11
N VAL A 210 -2.19 -18.76 3.79
CA VAL A 210 -1.33 -19.81 4.35
C VAL A 210 -1.69 -21.16 3.74
N VAL A 211 -0.68 -21.80 3.16
CA VAL A 211 -0.66 -23.22 2.78
C VAL A 211 0.53 -23.90 3.47
N PRO A 212 0.55 -25.24 3.60
CA PRO A 212 1.69 -25.94 4.16
C PRO A 212 3.01 -25.55 3.46
N GLY A 213 3.98 -25.08 4.24
CA GLY A 213 5.29 -24.69 3.74
C GLY A 213 5.38 -23.34 3.03
N TRP A 214 4.28 -22.57 2.90
CA TRP A 214 4.34 -21.23 2.30
C TRP A 214 3.27 -20.27 2.83
N THR A 215 3.70 -19.06 3.20
CA THR A 215 2.81 -17.94 3.51
C THR A 215 2.98 -16.85 2.46
N LEU A 216 1.89 -16.57 1.75
CA LEU A 216 1.80 -15.58 0.69
C LEU A 216 1.02 -14.37 1.19
N LEU A 217 1.66 -13.20 1.20
CA LEU A 217 0.96 -11.95 1.48
C LEU A 217 0.20 -11.46 0.25
N HIS A 218 -0.74 -10.56 0.45
CA HIS A 218 -1.42 -9.88 -0.66
C HIS A 218 -0.45 -9.30 -1.69
N GLU A 219 0.67 -8.72 -1.25
CA GLU A 219 1.69 -8.13 -2.14
C GLU A 219 2.42 -9.20 -2.96
N ASP A 220 2.53 -10.43 -2.44
CA ASP A 220 3.10 -11.57 -3.15
C ASP A 220 2.17 -12.01 -4.30
N LEU A 221 0.87 -12.05 -4.05
CA LEU A 221 -0.13 -12.36 -5.08
C LEU A 221 -0.18 -11.27 -6.17
N VAL A 222 -0.13 -9.99 -5.77
CA VAL A 222 0.00 -8.85 -6.67
C VAL A 222 1.23 -9.00 -7.56
N HIS A 223 2.37 -9.43 -7.01
CA HIS A 223 3.59 -9.66 -7.80
C HIS A 223 3.35 -10.68 -8.91
N PHE A 224 2.77 -11.85 -8.63
CA PHE A 224 2.53 -12.87 -9.64
C PHE A 224 1.56 -12.41 -10.74
N LEU A 225 0.50 -11.70 -10.37
CA LEU A 225 -0.44 -11.10 -11.32
C LEU A 225 0.26 -10.10 -12.24
N ASN A 226 1.09 -9.23 -11.66
CA ASN A 226 1.87 -8.23 -12.39
C ASN A 226 2.87 -8.88 -13.36
N VAL A 227 3.60 -9.90 -12.91
CA VAL A 227 4.54 -10.66 -13.74
C VAL A 227 3.80 -11.31 -14.90
N LYS A 228 2.67 -11.97 -14.65
CA LYS A 228 1.90 -12.64 -15.71
C LYS A 228 1.39 -11.66 -16.75
N LYS A 229 0.93 -10.47 -16.31
CA LYS A 229 0.42 -9.42 -17.20
C LYS A 229 1.50 -8.73 -18.02
N THR A 230 2.57 -8.30 -17.36
CA THR A 230 3.59 -7.42 -17.97
C THR A 230 4.76 -8.20 -18.55
N GLY A 231 5.02 -9.41 -18.04
CA GLY A 231 6.23 -10.19 -18.32
C GLY A 231 7.48 -9.65 -17.61
N LEU A 232 7.37 -8.59 -16.80
CA LEU A 232 8.52 -8.01 -16.11
C LEU A 232 8.86 -8.79 -14.85
N MET A 233 10.09 -9.28 -14.80
CA MET A 233 10.62 -10.03 -13.67
C MET A 233 11.64 -9.14 -12.94
N PRO A 234 11.42 -8.80 -11.65
CA PRO A 234 12.43 -8.21 -10.80
C PRO A 234 13.71 -9.04 -10.83
N ARG A 235 14.86 -8.36 -10.76
CA ARG A 235 16.17 -9.01 -10.88
C ARG A 235 17.07 -8.68 -9.72
N MET A 236 17.86 -9.67 -9.30
CA MET A 236 18.94 -9.51 -8.34
C MET A 236 20.18 -10.24 -8.87
N HIS A 237 21.36 -9.79 -8.48
CA HIS A 237 22.62 -10.40 -8.85
C HIS A 237 23.25 -11.04 -7.63
N ILE A 238 23.81 -12.23 -7.80
CA ILE A 238 24.50 -12.95 -6.72
C ILE A 238 25.99 -12.90 -6.98
N ALA A 239 26.76 -12.63 -5.93
CA ALA A 239 28.22 -12.77 -5.90
C ALA A 239 28.64 -13.65 -4.71
N ALA A 240 29.68 -14.45 -4.89
CA ALA A 240 30.34 -15.12 -3.77
C ALA A 240 31.24 -14.13 -3.03
N SER A 241 31.28 -14.26 -1.70
CA SER A 241 32.19 -13.53 -0.82
C SER A 241 32.79 -14.50 0.20
N ASP A 242 33.86 -14.08 0.88
CA ASP A 242 34.49 -14.84 1.97
C ASP A 242 33.54 -15.16 3.14
N LYS A 243 32.35 -14.54 3.17
CA LYS A 243 31.27 -14.76 4.16
C LYS A 243 30.05 -15.46 3.56
N GLY A 244 30.19 -16.09 2.39
CA GLY A 244 29.13 -16.77 1.65
C GLY A 244 28.49 -15.90 0.57
N ILE A 245 27.24 -16.20 0.23
CA ILE A 245 26.47 -15.52 -0.83
C ILE A 245 26.13 -14.07 -0.46
N THR A 246 26.49 -13.13 -1.33
CA THR A 246 26.04 -11.73 -1.29
C THR A 246 25.09 -11.45 -2.44
N VAL A 247 24.14 -10.53 -2.21
CA VAL A 247 23.10 -10.20 -3.19
C VAL A 247 23.08 -8.69 -3.44
N GLU A 248 23.17 -8.33 -4.72
CA GLU A 248 23.30 -6.95 -5.19
C GLU A 248 22.19 -6.63 -6.20
N ARG A 249 21.81 -5.35 -6.29
CA ARG A 249 20.83 -4.87 -7.28
C ARG A 249 21.44 -4.62 -8.67
N ALA A 250 22.76 -4.52 -8.74
CA ALA A 250 23.49 -4.22 -9.94
C ALA A 250 24.49 -5.34 -10.21
N ARG A 251 24.72 -5.64 -11.48
CA ARG A 251 25.80 -6.55 -11.86
C ARG A 251 27.14 -5.89 -11.55
N THR A 252 27.98 -6.59 -10.81
CA THR A 252 29.37 -6.24 -10.56
C THR A 252 30.31 -7.23 -11.25
N ARG A 253 31.62 -6.95 -11.20
CA ARG A 253 32.64 -7.87 -11.71
C ARG A 253 32.72 -9.17 -10.89
N GLN A 254 32.15 -9.21 -9.69
CA GLN A 254 32.11 -10.38 -8.82
C GLN A 254 30.80 -11.17 -8.96
N SER A 255 29.81 -10.65 -9.69
CA SER A 255 28.55 -11.36 -9.90
C SER A 255 28.75 -12.68 -10.65
N LEU A 256 28.28 -13.75 -10.03
CA LEU A 256 28.27 -15.12 -10.55
C LEU A 256 27.03 -15.37 -11.40
N ALA A 257 25.85 -14.93 -10.94
CA ALA A 257 24.58 -15.20 -11.61
C ALA A 257 23.59 -14.04 -11.45
N VAL A 258 22.57 -14.03 -12.29
CA VAL A 258 21.38 -13.19 -12.16
C VAL A 258 20.15 -14.04 -11.87
N LEU A 259 19.39 -13.60 -10.88
CA LEU A 259 18.07 -14.12 -10.56
C LEU A 259 17.02 -13.25 -11.25
N ARG A 260 16.03 -13.88 -11.86
CA ARG A 260 14.83 -13.23 -12.38
C ARG A 260 13.60 -13.85 -11.72
N PHE A 261 12.87 -13.04 -10.97
CA PHE A 261 11.71 -13.49 -10.22
C PHE A 261 10.44 -13.36 -11.09
N GLY A 262 10.12 -14.43 -11.82
CA GLY A 262 8.89 -14.54 -12.59
C GLY A 262 7.82 -15.38 -11.89
N LEU A 263 6.96 -16.04 -12.66
CA LEU A 263 6.06 -17.08 -12.15
C LEU A 263 6.87 -18.27 -11.59
N GLN A 264 8.02 -18.54 -12.20
CA GLN A 264 9.14 -19.31 -11.65
C GLN A 264 10.38 -18.41 -11.54
N VAL A 265 11.37 -18.83 -10.76
CA VAL A 265 12.66 -18.15 -10.68
C VAL A 265 13.57 -18.68 -11.79
N GLU A 266 14.13 -17.77 -12.58
CA GLU A 266 15.19 -18.09 -13.53
C GLU A 266 16.54 -17.68 -12.95
N VAL A 267 17.48 -18.63 -12.91
CA VAL A 267 18.87 -18.40 -12.50
C VAL A 267 19.75 -18.54 -13.73
N GLU A 268 20.39 -17.45 -14.15
CA GLU A 268 21.33 -17.43 -15.27
C GLU A 268 22.74 -17.12 -14.79
N ALA A 269 23.68 -18.03 -15.06
CA ALA A 269 25.06 -17.84 -14.68
C ALA A 269 25.80 -16.91 -15.67
N TYR A 270 26.48 -15.91 -15.15
CA TYR A 270 27.42 -15.07 -15.91
C TYR A 270 28.77 -15.73 -16.12
N ARG A 271 29.12 -16.68 -15.25
CA ARG A 271 30.39 -17.42 -15.24
C ARG A 271 30.12 -18.83 -14.75
N ALA A 272 30.98 -19.78 -15.13
CA ALA A 272 30.92 -21.11 -14.55
C ALA A 272 31.09 -21.00 -13.02
N CYS A 273 30.19 -21.63 -12.26
CA CYS A 273 30.23 -21.62 -10.81
C CYS A 273 29.57 -22.87 -10.22
N ASP A 274 30.03 -23.28 -9.05
CA ASP A 274 29.53 -24.48 -8.36
C ASP A 274 28.26 -24.22 -7.52
N LEU A 275 27.49 -23.19 -7.88
CA LEU A 275 26.23 -22.84 -7.23
C LEU A 275 25.21 -23.96 -7.46
N GLN A 276 24.65 -24.51 -6.38
CA GLN A 276 23.59 -25.51 -6.48
C GLN A 276 22.22 -24.82 -6.53
N VAL A 277 21.40 -25.22 -7.50
CA VAL A 277 20.07 -24.66 -7.73
C VAL A 277 19.07 -25.79 -7.89
N GLY A 278 18.34 -26.10 -6.81
CA GLY A 278 17.43 -27.24 -6.80
C GLY A 278 18.19 -28.56 -7.03
N GLN A 279 17.97 -29.18 -8.19
CA GLN A 279 18.66 -30.42 -8.59
C GLN A 279 19.95 -30.17 -9.41
N ALA A 280 20.20 -28.95 -9.86
CA ALA A 280 21.42 -28.63 -10.62
C ALA A 280 22.61 -28.48 -9.67
N GLN A 281 23.68 -29.23 -9.92
CA GLN A 281 24.96 -29.11 -9.22
C GLN A 281 25.95 -28.34 -10.09
N GLY A 282 26.07 -27.05 -9.84
CA GLY A 282 26.87 -26.14 -10.66
C GLY A 282 26.12 -25.61 -11.88
N LEU A 283 26.61 -24.50 -12.43
CA LEU A 283 26.04 -23.80 -13.58
C LEU A 283 27.14 -23.40 -14.56
N ASP A 284 26.93 -23.71 -15.83
CA ASP A 284 27.77 -23.27 -16.95
C ASP A 284 27.46 -21.82 -17.36
N VAL A 285 28.42 -21.18 -18.04
CA VAL A 285 28.24 -19.80 -18.55
C VAL A 285 27.01 -19.70 -19.45
N GLY A 286 26.07 -18.81 -19.09
CA GLY A 286 24.84 -18.58 -19.84
C GLY A 286 23.77 -19.65 -19.64
N GLN A 287 24.02 -20.70 -18.85
CA GLN A 287 23.01 -21.70 -18.51
C GLN A 287 21.90 -21.04 -17.69
N VAL A 288 20.64 -21.28 -18.11
CA VAL A 288 19.45 -20.83 -17.40
C VAL A 288 18.77 -22.02 -16.73
N VAL A 289 18.71 -22.02 -15.40
CA VAL A 289 17.97 -23.01 -14.62
C VAL A 289 16.68 -22.38 -14.10
N LYS A 290 15.55 -23.06 -14.33
CA LYS A 290 14.24 -22.67 -13.78
C LYS A 290 13.97 -23.46 -12.51
N CYS A 291 13.54 -22.76 -11.46
CA CYS A 291 13.21 -23.36 -10.17
C CYS A 291 12.04 -22.62 -9.50
N ASN A 292 11.52 -23.20 -8.42
CA ASN A 292 10.39 -22.64 -7.69
C ASN A 292 10.86 -21.61 -6.66
N HIS A 293 9.96 -20.70 -6.26
CA HIS A 293 10.27 -19.64 -5.28
C HIS A 293 10.69 -20.15 -3.90
N HIS A 294 10.23 -21.34 -3.51
CA HIS A 294 10.60 -22.01 -2.25
C HIS A 294 11.90 -22.82 -2.34
N THR A 295 12.65 -22.71 -3.44
CA THR A 295 13.97 -23.35 -3.59
C THR A 295 15.04 -22.52 -2.86
N ARG A 296 16.04 -23.22 -2.28
CA ARG A 296 17.23 -22.58 -1.72
C ARG A 296 18.39 -22.71 -2.69
N LEU A 297 19.17 -21.64 -2.81
CA LEU A 297 20.49 -21.69 -3.45
C LEU A 297 21.51 -22.13 -2.40
N ILE A 298 22.48 -22.95 -2.80
CA ILE A 298 23.55 -23.43 -1.92
C ILE A 298 24.87 -23.10 -2.59
N ASP A 299 25.76 -22.39 -1.89
CA ASP A 299 27.12 -22.15 -2.37
C ASP A 299 28.05 -23.34 -2.08
N PRO A 300 29.28 -23.34 -2.61
CA PRO A 300 30.21 -24.45 -2.45
C PRO A 300 30.62 -24.70 -0.99
N ASP A 301 30.56 -23.66 -0.16
CA ASP A 301 30.88 -23.71 1.27
C ASP A 301 29.67 -24.14 2.12
N GLY A 302 28.52 -24.41 1.50
CA GLY A 302 27.29 -24.89 2.13
C GLY A 302 26.37 -23.80 2.67
N ALA A 303 26.67 -22.51 2.47
CA ALA A 303 25.79 -21.43 2.85
C ALA A 303 24.54 -21.42 1.94
N THR A 304 23.38 -21.22 2.56
CA THR A 304 22.10 -21.28 1.85
C THR A 304 21.40 -19.93 1.81
N VAL A 305 20.77 -19.62 0.67
CA VAL A 305 19.95 -18.42 0.51
C VAL A 305 18.58 -18.79 -0.03
N ASP A 306 17.54 -18.31 0.66
CA ASP A 306 16.14 -18.53 0.30
C ASP A 306 15.71 -17.58 -0.83
N LEU A 307 15.30 -18.14 -1.97
CA LEU A 307 14.84 -17.36 -3.12
C LEU A 307 13.59 -16.54 -2.81
N GLU A 308 12.74 -17.00 -1.90
CA GLU A 308 11.53 -16.27 -1.51
C GLU A 308 11.89 -14.98 -0.75
N ALA A 309 12.88 -15.05 0.14
CA ALA A 309 13.39 -13.89 0.84
C ALA A 309 14.00 -12.87 -0.14
N LEU A 310 14.77 -13.35 -1.13
CA LEU A 310 15.35 -12.51 -2.17
C LEU A 310 14.30 -11.90 -3.09
N ARG A 311 13.23 -12.61 -3.44
CA ARG A 311 12.11 -12.06 -4.20
C ARG A 311 11.47 -10.90 -3.45
N LYS A 312 11.18 -11.08 -2.16
CA LYS A 312 10.62 -10.02 -1.30
C LYS A 312 11.56 -8.81 -1.23
N GLN A 313 12.86 -9.04 -1.13
CA GLN A 313 13.87 -7.98 -1.19
C GLN A 313 13.87 -7.25 -2.55
N ALA A 314 13.79 -7.99 -3.66
CA ALA A 314 13.76 -7.43 -5.01
C ALA A 314 12.52 -6.55 -5.23
N ILE A 315 11.35 -6.98 -4.76
CA ILE A 315 10.10 -6.21 -4.84
C ILE A 315 10.18 -4.92 -4.00
N LYS A 316 10.79 -4.97 -2.81
CA LYS A 316 10.94 -3.81 -1.92
C LYS A 316 11.93 -2.78 -2.44
N ALA A 317 12.95 -3.20 -3.18
CA ALA A 317 14.02 -2.32 -3.62
C ALA A 317 13.62 -1.27 -4.67
N GLY A 318 12.48 -1.44 -5.35
CA GLY A 318 12.11 -0.62 -6.50
C GLY A 318 12.55 -1.24 -7.82
N GLY A 319 11.77 -0.99 -8.86
CA GLY A 319 12.01 -1.55 -10.19
C GLY A 319 13.30 -1.01 -10.82
N ARG A 320 14.10 -1.92 -11.39
CA ARG A 320 15.19 -1.58 -12.33
C ARG A 320 14.83 -2.19 -13.66
N PHE A 321 14.33 -1.37 -14.57
CA PHE A 321 13.72 -1.81 -15.81
C PHE A 321 14.73 -1.71 -16.95
N ARG A 322 14.94 -2.82 -17.65
CA ARG A 322 15.69 -2.82 -18.90
C ARG A 322 14.75 -2.51 -20.05
N ILE A 323 15.08 -1.47 -20.80
CA ILE A 323 14.38 -1.10 -22.01
C ILE A 323 14.78 -2.11 -23.10
N ASP A 324 13.79 -2.67 -23.79
CA ASP A 324 14.04 -3.50 -24.97
C ASP A 324 14.43 -2.60 -26.15
N ASN A 325 15.66 -2.78 -26.66
CA ASN A 325 16.16 -2.02 -27.81
C ASN A 325 15.31 -2.21 -29.08
N LYS A 326 14.54 -3.31 -29.17
CA LYS A 326 13.62 -3.56 -30.28
C LYS A 326 12.31 -2.78 -30.11
N ARG A 327 11.90 -2.48 -28.88
CA ARG A 327 10.66 -1.77 -28.56
C ARG A 327 10.97 -0.34 -28.12
N LYS A 328 11.00 0.56 -29.10
CA LYS A 328 11.28 1.99 -28.86
C LYS A 328 10.17 2.75 -28.13
N ARG A 329 8.94 2.22 -28.03
CA ARG A 329 7.79 2.86 -27.33
C ARG A 329 7.12 1.92 -26.34
N PHE A 330 6.92 2.39 -25.12
CA PHE A 330 6.32 1.63 -24.02
C PHE A 330 5.62 2.57 -23.03
N ARG A 331 4.68 2.03 -22.27
CA ARG A 331 4.02 2.77 -21.18
C ARG A 331 4.73 2.55 -19.86
N VAL A 332 4.61 3.53 -18.96
CA VAL A 332 5.03 3.41 -17.56
C VAL A 332 3.86 3.83 -16.67
N SER A 333 3.47 2.97 -15.73
CA SER A 333 2.31 3.23 -14.87
C SER A 333 2.45 2.55 -13.52
N ASN A 334 1.86 3.13 -12.48
CA ASN A 334 1.65 2.46 -11.19
C ASN A 334 0.28 1.74 -11.12
N ASP A 335 -0.52 1.89 -12.17
CA ASP A 335 -1.78 1.18 -12.40
C ASP A 335 -1.55 0.07 -13.44
N PRO A 336 -1.59 -1.21 -13.03
CA PRO A 336 -1.39 -2.34 -13.93
C PRO A 336 -2.49 -2.47 -14.97
N SER A 337 -3.71 -1.94 -14.75
CA SER A 337 -4.80 -2.00 -15.73
C SER A 337 -4.47 -1.23 -17.02
N ALA A 338 -3.61 -0.22 -16.94
CA ALA A 338 -3.19 0.60 -18.08
C ALA A 338 -2.03 -0.01 -18.91
N LEU A 339 -1.49 -1.15 -18.49
CA LEU A 339 -0.25 -1.73 -19.02
C LEU A 339 -0.48 -3.06 -19.75
N GLY A 340 0.29 -3.26 -20.82
CA GLY A 340 0.40 -4.54 -21.51
C GLY A 340 1.76 -5.21 -21.32
N LYS A 341 1.97 -6.33 -22.03
CA LYS A 341 3.24 -7.06 -22.04
C LYS A 341 4.36 -6.14 -22.52
N GLY A 342 5.45 -6.05 -21.76
CA GLY A 342 6.63 -5.23 -22.06
C GLY A 342 6.52 -3.75 -21.70
N ASP A 343 5.39 -3.30 -21.13
CA ASP A 343 5.31 -1.99 -20.49
C ASP A 343 5.83 -2.04 -19.05
N LEU A 344 6.20 -0.89 -18.48
CA LEU A 344 6.85 -0.79 -17.18
C LEU A 344 5.86 -0.53 -16.07
N LEU A 345 5.67 -1.53 -15.20
CA LEU A 345 4.92 -1.36 -13.96
C LEU A 345 5.85 -0.86 -12.85
N ILE A 346 5.62 0.37 -12.43
CA ILE A 346 6.24 0.96 -11.24
C ILE A 346 5.36 0.69 -10.01
N SER A 347 5.89 0.96 -8.83
CA SER A 347 5.24 0.59 -7.57
C SER A 347 3.93 1.32 -7.36
N ALA A 348 2.89 0.57 -7.01
CA ALA A 348 1.64 1.13 -6.52
C ALA A 348 1.81 1.76 -5.12
N GLY A 349 0.87 2.62 -4.73
CA GLY A 349 0.78 3.18 -3.37
C GLY A 349 1.79 4.28 -3.02
N LEU A 350 2.81 4.53 -3.86
CA LEU A 350 3.81 5.60 -3.64
C LEU A 350 3.42 6.95 -4.27
N ALA A 351 2.54 6.92 -5.26
CA ALA A 351 2.00 8.10 -5.94
C ALA A 351 0.52 7.90 -6.28
N PRO A 352 -0.23 8.99 -6.56
CA PRO A 352 -1.51 8.90 -7.27
C PRO A 352 -1.35 8.18 -8.61
N ARG A 353 -2.46 7.73 -9.20
CA ARG A 353 -2.45 7.04 -10.49
C ARG A 353 -1.72 7.86 -11.55
N VAL A 354 -0.84 7.22 -12.31
CA VAL A 354 -0.10 7.83 -13.42
C VAL A 354 0.05 6.84 -14.56
N VAL A 355 -0.09 7.31 -15.80
CA VAL A 355 0.18 6.60 -17.03
C VAL A 355 1.02 7.53 -17.91
N LEU A 356 2.27 7.14 -18.15
CA LEU A 356 3.21 7.84 -19.01
C LEU A 356 3.40 7.04 -20.29
N GLU A 357 3.54 7.73 -21.41
CA GLU A 357 4.08 7.15 -22.64
C GLU A 357 5.54 7.58 -22.78
N MET A 358 6.43 6.60 -22.95
CA MET A 358 7.86 6.84 -23.12
C MET A 358 8.35 6.30 -24.46
N ARG A 359 9.27 7.06 -25.07
CA ARG A 359 9.99 6.67 -26.28
C ARG A 359 11.49 6.70 -26.02
N TYR A 360 12.18 5.59 -26.28
CA TYR A 360 13.63 5.48 -26.17
C TYR A 360 14.29 5.59 -27.54
N VAL A 361 15.39 6.36 -27.62
CA VAL A 361 16.21 6.57 -28.80
C VAL A 361 17.64 6.11 -28.47
N PRO A 362 17.97 4.82 -28.71
CA PRO A 362 19.26 4.25 -28.35
C PRO A 362 20.45 4.98 -28.97
N GLU A 363 20.29 5.46 -30.21
CA GLU A 363 21.34 6.11 -30.98
C GLU A 363 21.81 7.43 -30.35
N GLU A 364 20.94 8.08 -29.56
CA GLU A 364 21.21 9.35 -28.88
C GLU A 364 21.44 9.18 -27.37
N SER A 365 21.31 7.96 -26.82
CA SER A 365 21.23 7.73 -25.37
C SER A 365 20.22 8.69 -24.71
N ALA A 366 19.06 8.86 -25.36
CA ALA A 366 18.03 9.82 -24.96
C ALA A 366 16.62 9.22 -25.09
N GLY A 367 15.63 9.93 -24.58
CA GLY A 367 14.24 9.53 -24.68
C GLY A 367 13.27 10.71 -24.70
N TYR A 368 11.99 10.38 -24.75
CA TYR A 368 10.89 11.33 -24.67
C TYR A 368 9.82 10.77 -23.75
N VAL A 369 9.12 11.64 -23.05
CA VAL A 369 8.02 11.28 -22.16
C VAL A 369 6.83 12.21 -22.36
N GLU A 370 5.63 11.65 -22.26
CA GLU A 370 4.36 12.37 -22.22
C GLU A 370 3.46 11.77 -21.15
N VAL A 371 2.66 12.60 -20.49
CA VAL A 371 1.63 12.15 -19.55
C VAL A 371 0.36 11.84 -20.35
N ILE A 372 -0.07 10.57 -20.32
CA ILE A 372 -1.34 10.13 -20.90
C ILE A 372 -2.48 10.36 -19.92
N ALA A 373 -2.27 10.01 -18.65
CA ALA A 373 -3.21 10.25 -17.56
C ALA A 373 -2.44 10.40 -16.24
N ALA A 374 -2.82 11.33 -15.37
CA ALA A 374 -2.27 11.41 -14.03
C ALA A 374 -3.25 12.11 -13.06
N ASP A 375 -3.43 11.52 -11.88
CA ASP A 375 -4.19 12.10 -10.75
C ASP A 375 -3.31 12.98 -9.87
N GLY A 376 -2.17 13.44 -10.40
CA GLY A 376 -1.18 14.23 -9.71
C GLY A 376 -0.18 14.84 -10.68
N PRO A 377 0.56 15.87 -10.25
CA PRO A 377 1.56 16.50 -11.09
C PRO A 377 2.77 15.58 -11.30
N VAL A 378 3.21 15.48 -12.55
CA VAL A 378 4.46 14.81 -12.95
C VAL A 378 5.44 15.88 -13.40
N THR A 379 6.69 15.78 -12.97
CA THR A 379 7.74 16.78 -13.25
C THR A 379 8.99 16.11 -13.81
N VAL A 380 9.76 16.83 -14.62
CA VAL A 380 11.11 16.45 -15.05
C VAL A 380 12.07 17.50 -14.49
N GLY A 381 12.92 17.09 -13.55
CA GLY A 381 13.65 18.04 -12.69
C GLY A 381 12.67 18.92 -11.90
N GLU A 382 12.80 20.24 -12.01
CA GLU A 382 11.92 21.22 -11.35
C GLU A 382 10.71 21.64 -12.19
N HIS A 383 10.59 21.16 -13.43
CA HIS A 383 9.56 21.62 -14.37
C HIS A 383 8.40 20.64 -14.48
N ALA A 384 7.17 21.14 -14.43
CA ALA A 384 5.99 20.32 -14.69
C ALA A 384 5.96 19.84 -16.14
N LEU A 385 5.70 18.55 -16.34
CA LEU A 385 5.67 17.92 -17.63
C LEU A 385 4.39 18.36 -18.37
N ARG A 386 4.56 19.05 -19.50
CA ARG A 386 3.46 19.52 -20.37
C ARG A 386 3.73 19.06 -21.80
N GLY A 387 2.93 18.11 -22.28
CA GLY A 387 3.13 17.47 -23.60
C GLY A 387 4.41 16.65 -23.68
N VAL A 388 4.86 16.35 -24.89
CA VAL A 388 6.06 15.54 -25.13
C VAL A 388 7.33 16.31 -24.71
N THR A 389 8.07 15.76 -23.75
CA THR A 389 9.31 16.34 -23.20
C THR A 389 10.49 15.42 -23.49
N ARG A 390 11.62 15.99 -23.94
CA ARG A 390 12.88 15.24 -24.13
C ARG A 390 13.51 14.90 -22.77
N LEU A 391 14.10 13.71 -22.69
CA LEU A 391 14.85 13.20 -21.54
C LEU A 391 16.26 12.87 -21.98
N ASP A 392 17.25 13.47 -21.34
CA ASP A 392 18.66 13.13 -21.54
C ASP A 392 19.14 12.11 -20.49
N GLU A 393 20.38 11.64 -20.61
CA GLU A 393 20.99 10.73 -19.64
C GLU A 393 20.92 11.29 -18.22
N GLY A 394 20.45 10.47 -17.28
CA GLY A 394 20.29 10.85 -15.88
C GLY A 394 19.04 11.69 -15.57
N ALA A 395 18.17 11.96 -16.55
CA ALA A 395 16.93 12.69 -16.31
C ALA A 395 16.08 12.03 -15.21
N LEU A 396 15.50 12.87 -14.33
CA LEU A 396 14.67 12.42 -13.22
C LEU A 396 13.22 12.86 -13.45
N ILE A 397 12.35 11.89 -13.70
CA ILE A 397 10.90 12.08 -13.80
C ILE A 397 10.32 11.86 -12.41
N ARG A 398 9.90 12.93 -11.72
CA ARG A 398 9.31 12.85 -10.39
C ARG A 398 7.80 12.75 -10.51
N ILE A 399 7.26 11.62 -10.05
CA ILE A 399 5.83 11.29 -10.06
C ILE A 399 5.18 11.73 -8.75
N SER A 400 5.90 11.55 -7.64
CA SER A 400 5.52 12.08 -6.33
C SER A 400 6.77 12.40 -5.52
N PRO A 401 6.65 13.03 -4.34
CA PRO A 401 7.77 13.16 -3.41
C PRO A 401 8.39 11.82 -3.01
N ARG A 402 7.63 10.71 -3.10
CA ARG A 402 8.06 9.37 -2.70
C ARG A 402 8.49 8.47 -3.86
N GLN A 403 8.30 8.90 -5.09
CA GLN A 403 8.50 8.07 -6.27
C GLN A 403 8.99 8.89 -7.47
N ALA A 404 10.10 8.47 -8.04
CA ALA A 404 10.66 9.04 -9.25
C ALA A 404 11.24 7.96 -10.15
N LEU A 405 11.49 8.31 -11.42
CA LEU A 405 12.14 7.46 -12.40
C LEU A 405 13.40 8.15 -12.89
N ARG A 406 14.53 7.47 -12.72
CA ARG A 406 15.82 7.88 -13.23
C ARG A 406 16.09 7.19 -14.55
N CYS A 407 16.29 7.97 -15.60
CA CYS A 407 16.63 7.46 -16.92
C CYS A 407 18.15 7.22 -17.02
N ARG A 408 18.56 5.99 -17.29
CA ARG A 408 19.96 5.60 -17.60
C ARG A 408 19.99 4.99 -18.99
N PHE A 409 19.79 5.83 -19.98
CA PHE A 409 19.68 5.44 -21.38
C PHE A 409 20.98 4.85 -21.94
N SER A 410 22.14 5.31 -21.48
CA SER A 410 23.44 4.71 -21.83
C SER A 410 23.52 3.21 -21.51
N GLU A 411 22.83 2.77 -20.45
CA GLU A 411 22.71 1.36 -20.05
C GLU A 411 21.41 0.70 -20.55
N SER A 412 20.56 1.43 -21.28
CA SER A 412 19.20 1.05 -21.67
C SER A 412 18.34 0.67 -20.45
N LEU A 413 18.40 1.49 -19.41
CA LEU A 413 17.74 1.26 -18.12
C LEU A 413 16.87 2.45 -17.67
N ILE A 414 15.84 2.13 -16.90
CA ILE A 414 15.09 3.09 -16.07
C ILE A 414 15.07 2.53 -14.65
N ASP A 415 15.58 3.31 -13.69
CA ASP A 415 15.50 2.97 -12.27
C ASP A 415 14.32 3.69 -11.63
N GLU A 416 13.49 2.96 -10.92
CA GLU A 416 12.55 3.52 -9.99
C GLU A 416 13.25 3.87 -8.68
N GLU A 417 13.26 5.15 -8.36
CA GLU A 417 13.70 5.69 -7.08
C GLU A 417 12.49 5.80 -6.15
N ARG A 418 12.50 5.03 -5.06
CA ARG A 418 11.53 5.12 -3.97
C ARG A 418 12.14 5.93 -2.83
N GLN A 419 11.55 7.06 -2.45
CA GLN A 419 11.99 7.86 -1.29
C GLN A 419 11.26 7.44 -0.01
N VAL A 420 11.04 6.14 0.16
CA VAL A 420 10.39 5.55 1.32
C VAL A 420 11.40 5.47 2.46
N ILE A 421 11.13 6.14 3.58
CA ILE A 421 11.96 6.07 4.78
C ILE A 421 11.63 4.77 5.51
N GLU A 422 12.59 3.84 5.52
CA GLU A 422 12.53 2.55 6.21
C GLU A 422 13.11 2.63 7.63
N SER A 423 14.07 3.54 7.84
CA SER A 423 14.71 3.72 9.15
C SER A 423 15.20 5.14 9.38
N LEU A 424 15.07 5.58 10.64
CA LEU A 424 15.70 6.75 11.22
C LEU A 424 16.72 6.27 12.26
N LYS A 425 18.01 6.49 12.01
CA LYS A 425 19.11 6.08 12.89
C LYS A 425 19.81 7.30 13.48
N ILE A 426 20.05 7.26 14.78
CA ILE A 426 20.77 8.27 15.55
C ILE A 426 22.06 7.61 16.04
N GLU A 427 23.20 8.25 15.79
CA GLU A 427 24.53 7.75 16.14
C GLU A 427 25.31 8.82 16.91
N ASP A 428 25.63 8.53 18.16
CA ASP A 428 26.49 9.28 19.07
C ASP A 428 26.15 10.78 19.13
N LEU A 429 24.85 11.06 19.16
CA LEU A 429 24.31 12.42 19.04
C LEU A 429 24.60 13.22 20.31
N ILE A 430 25.30 14.33 20.14
CA ILE A 430 25.61 15.30 21.19
C ILE A 430 25.19 16.68 20.71
N HIS A 431 24.54 17.45 21.56
CA HIS A 431 24.24 18.84 21.29
C HIS A 431 24.49 19.70 22.53
N ASP A 432 25.37 20.69 22.35
CA ASP A 432 25.77 21.68 23.33
C ASP A 432 25.27 23.06 22.85
N PHE A 433 24.39 23.72 23.62
CA PHE A 433 23.96 25.09 23.30
C PHE A 433 25.09 26.10 23.54
N THR A 434 25.90 25.82 24.56
CA THR A 434 27.14 26.50 24.88
C THR A 434 28.14 25.47 25.39
N PRO A 435 29.46 25.77 25.46
CA PRO A 435 30.44 24.83 26.00
C PRO A 435 30.14 24.34 27.43
N GLN A 436 29.30 25.05 28.19
CA GLN A 436 28.92 24.72 29.56
C GLN A 436 27.50 24.12 29.68
N VAL A 437 26.70 24.14 28.61
CA VAL A 437 25.30 23.71 28.62
C VAL A 437 25.08 22.61 27.59
N ARG A 438 25.26 21.36 28.03
CA ARG A 438 24.93 20.16 27.27
C ARG A 438 23.45 19.84 27.37
N ALA A 439 22.79 19.72 26.21
CA ALA A 439 21.38 19.41 26.12
C ALA A 439 21.08 17.97 25.69
N LEU A 440 21.99 17.34 24.92
CA LEU A 440 21.93 15.94 24.51
C LEU A 440 23.32 15.31 24.68
N ASP A 441 23.39 14.12 25.28
CA ASP A 441 24.65 13.48 25.66
C ASP A 441 24.70 12.03 25.16
N ASN A 442 25.39 11.83 24.04
CA ASN A 442 25.73 10.53 23.45
C ASN A 442 24.54 9.60 23.21
N LEU A 443 23.51 10.10 22.50
CA LEU A 443 22.32 9.31 22.18
C LEU A 443 22.55 8.45 20.93
N SER A 444 22.25 7.16 21.02
CA SER A 444 22.34 6.20 19.91
C SER A 444 21.14 5.25 19.92
N PHE A 445 20.29 5.32 18.88
CA PHE A 445 19.09 4.48 18.75
C PHE A 445 18.57 4.44 17.31
N MET A 446 17.55 3.61 17.03
CA MET A 446 16.98 3.45 15.69
C MET A 446 15.49 3.16 15.70
N VAL A 447 14.70 3.97 14.99
CA VAL A 447 13.28 3.73 14.75
C VAL A 447 13.07 3.29 13.31
N LYS A 448 12.29 2.23 13.10
CA LYS A 448 11.96 1.68 11.79
C LYS A 448 10.57 2.12 11.35
N ARG A 449 10.33 2.11 10.04
CA ARG A 449 9.00 2.27 9.47
C ARG A 449 8.04 1.23 10.06
N GLY A 450 6.81 1.66 10.36
CA GLY A 450 5.85 0.82 11.08
C GLY A 450 5.88 1.06 12.59
N GLU A 451 6.98 1.60 13.13
CA GLU A 451 7.16 1.78 14.56
C GLU A 451 6.71 3.17 15.05
N MET A 452 6.12 3.16 16.25
CA MET A 452 5.79 4.32 17.04
C MET A 452 6.68 4.35 18.29
N MET A 453 7.47 5.42 18.46
CA MET A 453 8.37 5.59 19.61
C MET A 453 7.92 6.72 20.54
N CYS A 454 7.92 6.46 21.84
CA CYS A 454 7.65 7.44 22.89
C CYS A 454 8.96 7.97 23.46
N ILE A 455 9.11 9.27 23.59
CA ILE A 455 10.19 9.91 24.35
C ILE A 455 9.59 10.40 25.68
N ILE A 456 10.09 9.88 26.79
CA ILE A 456 9.68 10.27 28.14
C ILE A 456 10.87 10.80 28.94
N GLY A 457 10.60 11.62 29.94
CA GLY A 457 11.63 12.20 30.80
C GLY A 457 11.15 13.48 31.49
N PRO A 458 11.84 13.94 32.54
CA PRO A 458 11.48 15.16 33.25
C PRO A 458 11.61 16.40 32.34
N SER A 459 10.97 17.51 32.72
CA SER A 459 11.17 18.79 32.03
C SER A 459 12.65 19.16 32.03
N GLY A 460 13.16 19.64 30.89
CA GLY A 460 14.58 19.95 30.72
C GLY A 460 15.48 18.74 30.38
N SER A 461 14.96 17.52 30.26
CA SER A 461 15.76 16.34 29.87
C SER A 461 16.20 16.29 28.39
N GLY A 462 15.92 17.34 27.61
CA GLY A 462 16.33 17.42 26.20
C GLY A 462 15.34 16.85 25.17
N LYS A 463 14.11 16.45 25.56
CA LYS A 463 13.09 15.90 24.63
C LYS A 463 12.86 16.78 23.39
N SER A 464 12.53 18.05 23.59
CA SER A 464 12.25 18.99 22.49
C SER A 464 13.50 19.35 21.69
N THR A 465 14.68 19.33 22.33
CA THR A 465 15.99 19.47 21.66
C THR A 465 16.27 18.29 20.74
N LEU A 466 15.99 17.06 21.21
CA LEU A 466 16.11 15.85 20.40
C LEU A 466 15.17 15.92 19.20
N LEU A 467 13.90 16.25 19.40
CA LEU A 467 12.95 16.43 18.29
C LEU A 467 13.42 17.51 17.29
N ALA A 468 14.06 18.59 17.77
CA ALA A 468 14.65 19.61 16.90
C ALA A 468 15.79 19.06 16.04
N ALA A 469 16.67 18.25 16.64
CA ALA A 469 17.75 17.60 15.93
C ALA A 469 17.24 16.56 14.91
N LEU A 470 16.19 15.81 15.24
CA LEU A 470 15.58 14.85 14.32
C LEU A 470 14.83 15.53 13.16
N SER A 471 14.27 16.71 13.39
CA SER A 471 13.53 17.48 12.37
C SER A 471 14.42 18.25 11.38
N GLY A 472 15.73 18.29 11.61
CA GLY A 472 16.65 19.11 10.80
C GLY A 472 16.57 20.62 11.12
N GLN A 473 15.93 21.00 12.23
CA GLN A 473 15.86 22.39 12.71
C GLN A 473 17.10 22.78 13.52
N LEU A 474 17.76 21.81 14.16
CA LEU A 474 18.88 22.04 15.07
C LEU A 474 20.03 21.08 14.78
N GLU A 475 21.08 21.55 14.12
CA GLU A 475 22.25 20.72 13.85
C GLU A 475 22.95 20.29 15.15
N PRO A 476 23.17 18.97 15.37
CA PRO A 476 23.88 18.51 16.55
C PRO A 476 25.35 18.93 16.49
N THR A 477 25.95 19.15 17.67
CA THR A 477 27.37 19.50 17.79
C THR A 477 28.26 18.35 17.36
N ARG A 478 27.85 17.10 17.65
CA ARG A 478 28.51 15.86 17.20
C ARG A 478 27.49 14.75 16.93
N GLY A 479 27.94 13.72 16.23
CA GLY A 479 27.12 12.58 15.87
C GLY A 479 26.31 12.79 14.59
N HIS A 480 25.43 11.84 14.29
CA HIS A 480 24.71 11.79 13.04
C HIS A 480 23.24 11.42 13.21
N VAL A 481 22.39 12.10 12.44
CA VAL A 481 21.01 11.70 12.17
C VAL A 481 20.96 11.19 10.74
N ARG A 482 20.52 9.95 10.53
CA ARG A 482 20.50 9.28 9.23
C ARG A 482 19.11 8.75 8.89
N LEU A 483 18.67 9.00 7.66
CA LEU A 483 17.47 8.42 7.07
C LEU A 483 17.92 7.41 6.02
N ASN A 484 17.58 6.12 6.20
CA ASN A 484 18.07 5.02 5.35
C ASN A 484 19.60 5.00 5.15
N GLY A 485 20.37 5.38 6.19
CA GLY A 485 21.83 5.48 6.13
C GLY A 485 22.36 6.80 5.55
N THR A 486 21.53 7.60 4.89
CA THR A 486 21.88 8.93 4.35
C THR A 486 21.84 9.99 5.44
N SER A 487 22.92 10.78 5.59
CA SER A 487 23.00 11.85 6.58
C SER A 487 22.00 12.97 6.30
N LEU A 488 21.16 13.30 7.30
CA LEU A 488 20.16 14.36 7.26
C LEU A 488 20.81 15.72 6.99
N TYR A 489 21.83 16.10 7.75
CA TYR A 489 22.44 17.43 7.67
C TYR A 489 23.26 17.64 6.40
N ARG A 490 23.87 16.58 5.84
CA ARG A 490 24.55 16.66 4.53
C ARG A 490 23.58 16.77 3.34
N ASN A 491 22.36 16.25 3.47
CA ASN A 491 21.34 16.22 2.40
C ASN A 491 20.05 16.95 2.83
N ARG A 492 20.21 18.02 3.61
CA ARG A 492 19.13 18.66 4.36
C ARG A 492 17.98 19.16 3.46
N ALA A 493 18.31 19.75 2.31
CA ALA A 493 17.33 20.32 1.39
C ALA A 493 16.32 19.31 0.84
N GLU A 494 16.76 18.05 0.70
CA GLU A 494 15.93 16.94 0.21
C GLU A 494 15.20 16.26 1.38
N LEU A 495 15.94 15.88 2.41
CA LEU A 495 15.43 14.99 3.46
C LEU A 495 14.48 15.66 4.46
N VAL A 496 14.65 16.96 4.74
CA VAL A 496 13.76 17.67 5.69
C VAL A 496 12.32 17.74 5.17
N ARG A 497 12.11 17.66 3.85
CA ARG A 497 10.76 17.61 3.24
C ARG A 497 10.00 16.33 3.57
N LEU A 498 10.71 15.27 3.98
CA LEU A 498 10.16 13.99 4.39
C LEU A 498 9.91 13.92 5.91
N ILE A 499 10.15 15.00 6.65
CA ILE A 499 9.94 15.07 8.10
C ILE A 499 8.91 16.15 8.41
N ALA A 500 7.86 15.79 9.15
CA ALA A 500 6.91 16.74 9.72
C ALA A 500 7.11 16.80 11.23
N ARG A 501 7.25 18.02 11.76
CA ARG A 501 7.26 18.26 13.21
C ARG A 501 6.06 19.11 13.58
N MET A 502 5.21 18.59 14.44
CA MET A 502 4.13 19.35 15.06
C MET A 502 4.72 20.20 16.20
N ALA A 503 4.45 21.50 16.18
CA ALA A 503 4.77 22.37 17.31
C ALA A 503 3.79 22.15 18.47
N GLN A 504 4.24 22.45 19.69
CA GLN A 504 3.42 22.33 20.90
C GLN A 504 2.23 23.31 20.91
N GLU A 505 2.36 24.47 20.25
CA GLU A 505 1.31 25.50 20.19
C GLU A 505 0.31 25.23 19.04
N GLU A 506 -1.00 25.33 19.35
CA GLU A 506 -2.07 25.18 18.37
C GLU A 506 -2.14 26.39 17.42
N ALA A 507 -1.87 26.18 16.14
CA ALA A 507 -2.05 27.20 15.10
C ALA A 507 -3.49 27.18 14.54
N LEU A 508 -4.50 27.25 15.44
CA LEU A 508 -5.91 27.15 15.08
C LEU A 508 -6.61 28.51 15.17
N PHE A 509 -7.22 28.94 14.06
CA PHE A 509 -7.97 30.19 13.95
C PHE A 509 -9.44 30.00 14.36
N PRO A 510 -9.96 30.76 15.36
CA PRO A 510 -11.31 30.57 15.88
C PRO A 510 -12.43 30.66 14.84
N LEU A 511 -12.25 31.52 13.83
CA LEU A 511 -13.25 31.86 12.83
C LEU A 511 -13.27 30.92 11.61
N LEU A 512 -12.32 29.98 11.53
CA LEU A 512 -12.29 28.99 10.47
C LEU A 512 -12.96 27.69 10.95
N THR A 513 -13.65 27.02 10.03
CA THR A 513 -14.16 25.67 10.25
C THR A 513 -13.03 24.64 10.23
N VAL A 514 -13.30 23.44 10.77
CA VAL A 514 -12.38 22.29 10.72
C VAL A 514 -11.89 22.05 9.29
N ARG A 515 -12.81 22.03 8.31
CA ARG A 515 -12.48 21.80 6.89
C ARG A 515 -11.71 22.96 6.28
N GLU A 516 -11.99 24.20 6.64
CA GLU A 516 -11.25 25.36 6.14
C GLU A 516 -9.79 25.36 6.62
N HIS A 517 -9.52 24.94 7.86
CA HIS A 517 -8.15 24.74 8.33
C HIS A 517 -7.39 23.74 7.47
N LEU A 518 -8.00 22.57 7.21
CA LEU A 518 -7.39 21.53 6.38
C LEU A 518 -7.22 22.00 4.93
N ARG A 519 -8.17 22.74 4.37
CA ARG A 519 -8.03 23.38 3.04
C ARG A 519 -6.85 24.34 2.99
N HIS A 520 -6.73 25.19 4.00
CA HIS A 520 -5.63 26.14 4.10
C HIS A 520 -4.28 25.41 4.17
N ALA A 521 -4.15 24.44 5.08
CA ALA A 521 -2.95 23.63 5.19
C ALA A 521 -2.62 22.86 3.91
N ALA A 522 -3.61 22.27 3.23
CA ALA A 522 -3.43 21.53 1.98
C ALA A 522 -2.94 22.45 0.85
N SER A 523 -3.44 23.69 0.79
CA SER A 523 -3.03 24.66 -0.24
C SER A 523 -1.54 25.04 -0.15
N ILE A 524 -1.01 25.12 1.08
CA ILE A 524 0.39 25.44 1.34
C ILE A 524 1.28 24.20 1.17
N ARG A 525 0.85 23.06 1.73
CA ARG A 525 1.67 21.84 1.75
C ARG A 525 1.64 21.06 0.44
N ARG A 526 0.65 21.29 -0.42
CA ARG A 526 0.47 20.62 -1.72
C ARG A 526 0.08 21.58 -2.85
N PRO A 527 0.92 22.60 -3.14
CA PRO A 527 0.55 23.68 -4.06
C PRO A 527 0.38 23.20 -5.51
N VAL A 528 1.02 22.09 -5.88
CA VAL A 528 1.02 21.55 -7.26
C VAL A 528 -0.17 20.61 -7.52
N GLN A 529 -0.89 20.16 -6.48
CA GLN A 529 -2.07 19.29 -6.66
C GLN A 529 -3.31 20.07 -7.10
N SER A 530 -4.22 19.41 -7.82
CA SER A 530 -5.50 20.01 -8.19
C SER A 530 -6.36 20.28 -6.96
N ALA A 531 -7.32 21.21 -7.06
CA ALA A 531 -8.26 21.47 -5.97
C ALA A 531 -9.07 20.21 -5.61
N ALA A 532 -9.45 19.41 -6.60
CA ALA A 532 -10.17 18.15 -6.40
C ALA A 532 -9.34 17.13 -5.61
N ASP A 533 -8.06 16.98 -5.91
CA ASP A 533 -7.18 16.04 -5.19
C ASP A 533 -6.91 16.50 -3.76
N ARG A 534 -6.79 17.81 -3.54
CA ARG A 534 -6.69 18.36 -2.19
C ARG A 534 -7.95 18.05 -1.38
N GLU A 535 -9.15 18.26 -1.94
CA GLU A 535 -10.40 17.90 -1.27
C GLU A 535 -10.50 16.40 -0.96
N ARG A 536 -10.13 15.53 -1.92
CA ARG A 536 -10.09 14.07 -1.68
C ARG A 536 -9.18 13.72 -0.51
N ARG A 537 -7.99 14.33 -0.43
CA ARG A 537 -7.05 14.11 0.67
C ARG A 537 -7.59 14.65 1.99
N ILE A 538 -8.26 15.80 1.98
CA ILE A 538 -8.90 16.38 3.16
C ILE A 538 -10.00 15.45 3.70
N ASP A 539 -10.82 14.86 2.82
CA ASP A 539 -11.82 13.87 3.22
C ASP A 539 -11.20 12.64 3.88
N LEU A 540 -10.09 12.12 3.33
CA LEU A 540 -9.35 11.01 3.94
C LEU A 540 -8.80 11.38 5.32
N VAL A 541 -8.17 12.55 5.44
CA VAL A 541 -7.62 13.03 6.72
C VAL A 541 -8.73 13.24 7.75
N LEU A 542 -9.89 13.80 7.36
CA LEU A 542 -11.03 13.94 8.25
C LEU A 542 -11.60 12.59 8.72
N ALA A 543 -11.61 11.58 7.85
CA ALA A 543 -12.02 10.23 8.20
C ALA A 543 -11.02 9.58 9.17
N ASP A 544 -9.72 9.65 8.86
CA ASP A 544 -8.63 9.10 9.68
C ASP A 544 -8.60 9.68 11.10
N LEU A 545 -8.96 10.96 11.24
CA LEU A 545 -9.02 11.67 12.53
C LEU A 545 -10.39 11.55 13.24
N GLY A 546 -11.39 10.92 12.61
CA GLY A 546 -12.76 10.89 13.13
C GLY A 546 -13.43 12.27 13.22
N LEU A 547 -13.02 13.23 12.40
CA LEU A 547 -13.53 14.62 12.40
C LEU A 547 -14.54 14.91 11.28
N GLN A 548 -14.91 13.91 10.47
CA GLN A 548 -15.82 14.08 9.32
C GLN A 548 -17.14 14.78 9.69
N GLY A 549 -17.78 14.35 10.79
CA GLY A 549 -19.03 14.92 11.29
C GLY A 549 -18.90 16.35 11.84
N LEU A 550 -17.67 16.81 12.09
CA LEU A 550 -17.35 18.15 12.61
C LEU A 550 -16.77 19.06 11.53
N SER A 551 -16.68 18.61 10.28
CA SER A 551 -15.96 19.28 9.19
C SER A 551 -16.41 20.73 8.95
N HIS A 552 -17.69 21.04 9.12
CA HIS A 552 -18.24 22.41 8.94
C HIS A 552 -18.41 23.19 10.25
N ARG A 553 -17.97 22.63 11.37
CA ARG A 553 -18.04 23.30 12.67
C ARG A 553 -16.90 24.31 12.80
N LEU A 554 -17.21 25.49 13.32
CA LEU A 554 -16.19 26.48 13.69
C LEU A 554 -15.31 25.92 14.82
N VAL A 555 -14.01 26.20 14.74
CA VAL A 555 -13.06 25.74 15.76
C VAL A 555 -13.23 26.47 17.09
N GLY A 556 -13.60 27.76 17.04
CA GLY A 556 -13.81 28.60 18.21
C GLY A 556 -12.52 28.98 18.94
N ALA A 557 -12.63 29.96 19.84
CA ALA A 557 -11.50 30.40 20.65
C ALA A 557 -11.13 29.33 21.71
N ALA A 558 -9.89 29.37 22.19
CA ALA A 558 -9.45 28.47 23.25
C ALA A 558 -10.35 28.67 24.50
N GLY A 559 -10.96 27.59 24.98
CA GLY A 559 -11.89 27.61 26.11
C GLY A 559 -13.38 27.73 25.75
N GLU A 560 -13.73 27.99 24.49
CA GLU A 560 -15.11 27.90 24.02
C GLU A 560 -15.52 26.44 23.84
N LYS A 561 -16.81 26.11 24.11
CA LYS A 561 -17.36 24.75 23.90
C LYS A 561 -17.62 24.42 22.41
N ALA A 562 -16.85 25.02 21.50
CA ALA A 562 -16.97 24.81 20.06
C ALA A 562 -16.35 23.47 19.63
N LEU A 563 -15.14 23.15 20.08
CA LEU A 563 -14.54 21.82 19.93
C LEU A 563 -13.96 21.37 21.28
N SER A 564 -13.97 20.07 21.55
CA SER A 564 -13.26 19.51 22.71
C SER A 564 -11.74 19.64 22.52
N GLY A 565 -10.97 19.60 23.61
CA GLY A 565 -9.50 19.60 23.52
C GLY A 565 -8.97 18.46 22.64
N GLY A 566 -9.56 17.26 22.74
CA GLY A 566 -9.20 16.11 21.91
C GLY A 566 -9.50 16.33 20.43
N GLU A 567 -10.64 16.95 20.10
CA GLU A 567 -11.01 17.31 18.73
C GLU A 567 -10.05 18.35 18.14
N ARG A 568 -9.63 19.35 18.94
CA ARG A 568 -8.63 20.35 18.54
C ARG A 568 -7.25 19.75 18.31
N SER A 569 -6.80 18.88 19.21
CA SER A 569 -5.53 18.16 19.06
C SER A 569 -5.53 17.28 17.80
N ARG A 570 -6.61 16.52 17.54
CA ARG A 570 -6.76 15.76 16.30
C ARG A 570 -6.77 16.64 15.06
N LEU A 571 -7.41 17.81 15.09
CA LEU A 571 -7.37 18.75 13.97
C LEU A 571 -5.94 19.26 13.72
N ASN A 572 -5.21 19.61 14.78
CA ASN A 572 -3.82 20.08 14.68
C ASN A 572 -2.92 18.99 14.05
N LEU A 573 -3.06 17.74 14.50
CA LEU A 573 -2.44 16.56 13.89
C LEU A 573 -2.77 16.44 12.39
N GLY A 574 -4.03 16.71 12.04
CA GLY A 574 -4.52 16.73 10.66
C GLY A 574 -3.81 17.71 9.73
N LEU A 575 -3.38 18.86 10.24
CA LEU A 575 -2.64 19.84 9.45
C LEU A 575 -1.30 19.26 8.96
N ASP A 576 -0.65 18.45 9.79
CA ASP A 576 0.61 17.79 9.43
C ASP A 576 0.43 16.58 8.51
N LEU A 577 -0.69 15.86 8.65
CA LEU A 577 -1.07 14.73 7.78
C LEU A 577 -1.28 15.09 6.31
N LEU A 578 -1.47 16.38 6.03
CA LEU A 578 -1.56 16.91 4.67
C LEU A 578 -0.19 17.05 4.00
N SER A 579 0.92 16.91 4.73
CA SER A 579 2.26 16.88 4.16
C SER A 579 2.56 15.57 3.42
N ALA A 580 3.70 15.52 2.72
CA ALA A 580 4.24 14.28 2.14
C ALA A 580 5.23 13.57 3.08
N ALA A 581 5.25 13.93 4.37
CA ALA A 581 6.21 13.42 5.33
C ALA A 581 6.10 11.90 5.53
N GLU A 582 7.24 11.31 5.84
CA GLU A 582 7.45 9.89 6.14
C GLU A 582 7.83 9.66 7.60
N VAL A 583 8.42 10.68 8.23
CA VAL A 583 8.72 10.74 9.65
C VAL A 583 7.88 11.85 10.28
N PHE A 584 7.11 11.50 11.30
CA PHE A 584 6.30 12.45 12.06
C PHE A 584 6.84 12.57 13.48
N LEU A 585 7.04 13.80 13.92
CA LEU A 585 7.60 14.18 15.21
C LEU A 585 6.56 15.02 15.95
N PHE A 586 6.05 14.52 17.08
CA PHE A 586 5.03 15.18 17.87
C PHE A 586 5.58 15.59 19.23
N ASP A 587 5.49 16.88 19.55
CA ASP A 587 5.87 17.39 20.85
C ASP A 587 4.62 17.48 21.75
N GLU A 588 4.50 16.59 22.73
CA GLU A 588 3.40 16.52 23.71
C GLU A 588 1.97 16.54 23.12
N PRO A 589 1.62 15.67 22.15
CA PRO A 589 0.33 15.72 21.43
C PRO A 589 -0.93 15.50 22.28
N ILE A 590 -0.78 14.96 23.49
CA ILE A 590 -1.90 14.66 24.42
C ILE A 590 -1.89 15.55 25.68
N SER A 591 -1.04 16.58 25.71
CA SER A 591 -0.93 17.47 26.88
C SER A 591 -2.26 18.20 27.12
N GLY A 592 -2.71 18.25 28.37
CA GLY A 592 -3.94 18.94 28.75
C GLY A 592 -5.25 18.24 28.35
N LEU A 593 -5.19 17.02 27.79
CA LEU A 593 -6.37 16.24 27.40
C LEU A 593 -6.92 15.38 28.55
N SER A 594 -8.21 15.03 28.46
CA SER A 594 -8.79 13.98 29.31
C SER A 594 -8.17 12.62 29.00
N SER A 595 -8.28 11.63 29.90
CA SER A 595 -7.71 10.29 29.67
C SER A 595 -8.28 9.65 28.40
N LYS A 596 -9.60 9.75 28.18
CA LYS A 596 -10.26 9.20 26.97
C LYS A 596 -9.82 9.91 25.69
N ASP A 597 -9.69 11.24 25.72
CA ASP A 597 -9.21 11.99 24.56
C ASP A 597 -7.75 11.68 24.24
N SER A 598 -6.92 11.48 25.27
CA SER A 598 -5.52 11.07 25.13
C SER A 598 -5.39 9.70 24.48
N GLU A 599 -6.23 8.73 24.89
CA GLU A 599 -6.31 7.40 24.28
C GLU A 599 -6.68 7.49 22.80
N HIS A 600 -7.73 8.22 22.45
CA HIS A 600 -8.13 8.40 21.05
C HIS A 600 -7.04 9.04 20.18
N VAL A 601 -6.35 10.08 20.67
CA VAL A 601 -5.24 10.70 19.93
C VAL A 601 -4.09 9.70 19.75
N ALA A 602 -3.77 8.92 20.79
CA ALA A 602 -2.73 7.90 20.71
C ALA A 602 -3.09 6.77 19.73
N GLU A 603 -4.35 6.34 19.66
CA GLU A 603 -4.84 5.38 18.67
C GLU A 603 -4.76 5.92 17.24
N THR A 604 -5.09 7.20 17.03
CA THR A 604 -4.90 7.86 15.72
C THR A 604 -3.43 7.85 15.31
N LEU A 605 -2.52 8.22 16.23
CA LEU A 605 -1.08 8.18 15.99
C LEU A 605 -0.58 6.76 15.70
N ARG A 606 -1.13 5.75 16.38
CA ARG A 606 -0.82 4.34 16.13
C ARG A 606 -1.31 3.87 14.76
N ALA A 607 -2.50 4.28 14.34
CA ALA A 607 -2.99 4.00 13.00
C ALA A 607 -2.07 4.60 11.94
N MET A 608 -1.60 5.83 12.16
CA MET A 608 -0.62 6.50 11.29
C MET A 608 0.75 5.82 11.27
N SER A 609 1.20 5.23 12.38
CA SER A 609 2.54 4.62 12.44
C SER A 609 2.66 3.37 11.57
N ARG A 610 1.55 2.73 11.18
CA ARG A 610 1.55 1.46 10.42
C ARG A 610 2.40 1.50 9.15
N ASP A 611 2.44 2.64 8.46
CA ASP A 611 3.20 2.84 7.24
C ASP A 611 4.20 4.01 7.34
N LYS A 612 4.50 4.52 8.54
CA LYS A 612 5.36 5.69 8.77
C LYS A 612 6.29 5.47 9.95
N ILE A 613 7.20 6.41 10.19
CA ILE A 613 7.90 6.53 11.47
C ILE A 613 7.18 7.60 12.28
N VAL A 614 6.72 7.27 13.49
CA VAL A 614 6.06 8.23 14.39
C VAL A 614 6.84 8.30 15.70
N ILE A 615 7.24 9.50 16.11
CA ILE A 615 7.95 9.74 17.37
C ILE A 615 7.20 10.83 18.15
N CYS A 616 6.83 10.54 19.38
CA CYS A 616 6.11 11.47 20.24
C CYS A 616 6.87 11.70 21.55
N SER A 617 7.01 12.95 21.98
CA SER A 617 7.37 13.23 23.38
C SER A 617 6.10 13.22 24.24
N LEU A 618 6.10 12.52 25.38
CA LEU A 618 4.96 12.49 26.30
C LEU A 618 5.39 12.87 27.73
N HIS A 619 4.61 13.72 28.38
CA HIS A 619 4.79 14.06 29.79
C HIS A 619 3.87 13.18 30.66
N ARG A 620 4.43 12.09 31.21
CA ARG A 620 3.75 11.10 32.10
C ARG A 620 2.56 10.38 31.44
N PRO A 621 2.78 9.52 30.43
CA PRO A 621 1.70 8.75 29.83
C PRO A 621 1.12 7.73 30.80
N GLY A 622 -0.21 7.55 30.75
CA GLY A 622 -0.87 6.42 31.41
C GLY A 622 -0.47 5.08 30.77
N ALA A 623 -0.57 3.99 31.54
CA ALA A 623 -0.15 2.66 31.07
C ALA A 623 -0.89 2.19 29.81
N GLN A 624 -2.15 2.58 29.61
CA GLN A 624 -2.92 2.24 28.41
C GLN A 624 -2.32 2.87 27.15
N VAL A 625 -2.02 4.16 27.21
CA VAL A 625 -1.38 4.92 26.11
C VAL A 625 0.03 4.40 25.86
N LEU A 626 0.82 4.15 26.90
CA LEU A 626 2.20 3.69 26.74
C LEU A 626 2.29 2.33 26.01
N ARG A 627 1.31 1.44 26.21
CA ARG A 627 1.23 0.13 25.51
C ARG A 627 0.95 0.23 24.01
N LEU A 628 0.56 1.39 23.50
CA LEU A 628 0.36 1.58 22.05
C LEU A 628 1.68 1.81 21.30
N PHE A 629 2.76 2.13 22.03
CA PHE A 629 4.08 2.38 21.45
C PHE A 629 4.86 1.07 21.31
N ASP A 630 5.64 0.96 20.23
CA ASP A 630 6.54 -0.17 20.04
C ASP A 630 7.85 0.03 20.81
N LYS A 631 8.23 1.29 21.07
CA LYS A 631 9.48 1.67 21.72
C LYS A 631 9.33 2.84 22.68
N VAL A 632 10.14 2.85 23.74
CA VAL A 632 10.26 3.94 24.70
C VAL A 632 11.71 4.36 24.81
N LEU A 633 11.98 5.65 24.68
CA LEU A 633 13.24 6.30 25.00
C LEU A 633 13.04 7.13 26.27
N LEU A 634 13.65 6.70 27.38
CA LEU A 634 13.67 7.47 28.63
C LEU A 634 14.93 8.33 28.66
N LEU A 635 14.73 9.65 28.66
CA LEU A 635 15.77 10.64 28.85
C LEU A 635 15.82 11.10 30.30
N ASP A 636 17.02 11.14 30.86
CA ASP A 636 17.32 11.71 32.16
C ASP A 636 18.01 13.08 32.02
N SER A 637 18.23 13.72 33.17
CA SER A 637 18.92 14.99 33.33
C SER A 637 20.24 15.05 32.55
N GLY A 638 20.46 16.16 31.85
CA GLY A 638 21.63 16.35 30.97
C GLY A 638 21.50 15.70 29.59
N GLY A 639 20.30 15.22 29.22
CA GLY A 639 20.06 14.66 27.88
C GLY A 639 20.64 13.28 27.67
N ARG A 640 20.77 12.50 28.76
CA ARG A 640 21.30 11.14 28.75
C ARG A 640 20.19 10.13 28.57
N MET A 641 20.48 9.07 27.82
CA MET A 641 19.57 7.94 27.69
C MET A 641 19.67 7.05 28.93
N ALA A 642 18.57 6.95 29.68
CA ALA A 642 18.45 6.02 30.79
C ALA A 642 17.90 4.66 30.34
N TYR A 643 17.05 4.64 29.31
CA TYR A 643 16.47 3.41 28.77
C TYR A 643 16.08 3.59 27.31
N TYR A 644 16.20 2.52 26.53
CA TYR A 644 15.67 2.41 25.19
C TYR A 644 15.29 0.95 24.89
N GLY A 645 14.01 0.70 24.63
CA GLY A 645 13.49 -0.67 24.46
C GLY A 645 11.97 -0.73 24.32
N SER A 646 11.40 -1.93 24.38
CA SER A 646 9.94 -2.13 24.34
C SER A 646 9.30 -1.68 25.66
N PRO A 647 8.13 -1.02 25.67
CA PRO A 647 7.47 -0.66 26.93
C PRO A 647 7.12 -1.84 27.86
N HIS A 648 7.24 -3.08 27.38
CA HIS A 648 7.01 -4.30 28.16
C HIS A 648 8.25 -4.81 28.91
N GLU A 649 9.44 -4.40 28.49
CA GLU A 649 10.75 -4.74 29.09
C GLU A 649 11.16 -3.67 30.09
#